data_AF-A0AB32X975-F1
#
_entry.id   AF-A0AB32X975-F1
#
_cell.length_a   1.000
_cell.length_b   1.000
_cell.length_c   1.000
_cell.angle_alpha   90.00
_cell.angle_beta   90.00
_cell.angle_gamma   90.00
#
_symmetry.space_group_name_H-M   'P 1'
#
loop_
_entity.id
_entity.type
_entity.pdbx_description
1 polymer ?
#
loop_
_entity_poly.entity_id
_entity_poly.type
_entity_poly.pdbx_seq_one_letter_code
_entity_poly.pdbx_strand_id
1 'polypeptide(L)'
;MAKKKDLTTHNEIFVAQKLAEDELNTNEINEPLERLDFKSFDSNKELLNYQQQALINAFRMLVAYFRDFKENKKEFYAFYQEHYSFANCDFTNKKLNHLLKSHFKVENQRVSFENFINRLAFYMATGSGKTIVIIKLVELLSVAMGMGLIPKKNIMFFSANENLIKQFEKEIEKYNRGKDFSKQIDFKNLKEVTNKDFHRAPKDFFEKIALFYYRADLMNDEESKENLLNYKDYWDNGENYVILDEAHKGNKSESKRQAIFSLLSLKGFLFNFSATFTEESDLITSVYNLSVGEWVKLGYGKESVLLKKNNLNAFKESKDLNDREKEIALLKALLLLGMQKRYKTEGYFHDPLMLVFTHSVNVENSDAEIFFKTLARVIENDDESDFLKAKEDLLEEIKDPEFLFSGNKDKDYKVKVFKEGLKSMDFKGLKEEVFYANSGHIEVIINPKNNQEIAFKLNTSDKVFCLIKIGDITEWIYEKLKSVKVVSKNLSFKEESYFSQIDKSSINILVGSRTFETGWDSTRPSVILFLNIGLDDDAKKLVKQSFGRGVRIESVKNQRQRLAYLDIDGAIKKALKPNAAMLETLFVIPTNHASLEAILKIQKESENRGENRGSWREIKLEKTPIKHALFVPCYRKEPTSVLELPENASFKMSEKNFKDLKEYFNLMSEKHFILKHEIYDPKDYEQLKKMIQKVHFKKVSTWHYKDLDYMISEIKGKLYPNQKVPKDEFNALDNEKIVHFKRIKVKADKEEALIKTIQEVKEHAPLDKETLRIKIAQGEIDPYDAEKHKQNKTFEVDDAELLKLKEHYYTPLIKAKNCDWLKHVVKVESEIDFLKELQETETIKTLQENYDFWAFSKIDEHLDNLFIPYTNNVTERRFFPDFIFWLQKGDTQIVCFIDPKGITYADYEHKADAYKLFKDKIFNPKNDPRFKIKVVLKFYGNKDRVADGYRDYWIKKGKLNDFFLTLKD
;
A
#
# COMPACT_ATOMS: atom_id res chain seq x y z
N MET A 1 35.04 25.32 27.38
CA MET A 1 33.70 24.79 27.03
C MET A 1 33.13 25.63 25.89
N ALA A 2 33.45 25.26 24.64
CA ALA A 2 32.86 25.91 23.47
C ALA A 2 31.52 25.25 23.20
N LYS A 3 30.44 26.05 23.20
CA LYS A 3 29.12 25.65 22.71
C LYS A 3 29.27 25.17 21.26
N LYS A 4 29.24 23.85 21.03
CA LYS A 4 28.96 23.32 19.70
C LYS A 4 27.58 23.83 19.32
N LYS A 5 27.52 24.65 18.27
CA LYS A 5 26.28 25.04 17.59
C LYS A 5 25.47 23.76 17.35
N ASP A 6 24.28 23.70 17.92
CA ASP A 6 23.27 22.70 17.63
C ASP A 6 22.79 23.00 16.20
N LEU A 7 23.48 22.43 15.21
CA LEU A 7 22.98 22.32 13.85
C LEU A 7 21.87 21.27 13.93
N THR A 8 20.63 21.76 13.97
CA THR A 8 19.41 20.98 13.76
C THR A 8 19.49 20.28 12.40
N THR A 9 20.15 19.13 12.38
CA THR A 9 20.33 18.28 11.21
C THR A 9 18.98 17.64 10.87
N HIS A 10 18.65 17.68 9.58
CA HIS A 10 17.38 17.20 9.05
C HIS A 10 17.39 15.67 9.04
N ASN A 11 16.96 15.05 10.13
CA ASN A 11 16.96 13.60 10.27
C ASN A 11 15.85 12.95 9.44
N GLU A 12 16.24 12.03 8.57
CA GLU A 12 15.37 11.21 7.75
C GLU A 12 14.63 10.15 8.59
N ILE A 13 13.43 9.81 8.13
CA ILE A 13 12.63 8.68 8.62
C ILE A 13 12.37 7.70 7.47
N PHE A 14 11.96 6.48 7.78
CA PHE A 14 11.76 5.40 6.80
C PHE A 14 13.02 5.09 5.98
N VAL A 15 14.19 5.15 6.63
CA VAL A 15 15.50 4.95 6.00
C VAL A 15 15.59 3.56 5.38
N ALA A 16 15.14 2.51 6.07
CA ALA A 16 15.16 1.15 5.52
C ALA A 16 14.33 1.00 4.25
N GLN A 17 13.19 1.69 4.15
CA GLN A 17 12.39 1.72 2.92
C GLN A 17 13.19 2.33 1.76
N LYS A 18 13.83 3.48 1.99
CA LYS A 18 14.66 4.15 0.97
C LYS A 18 15.83 3.27 0.53
N LEU A 19 16.56 2.69 1.48
CA LEU A 19 17.65 1.74 1.18
C LEU A 19 17.16 0.56 0.33
N ALA A 20 15.99 -0.02 0.65
CA ALA A 20 15.42 -1.13 -0.10
C ALA A 20 14.95 -0.77 -1.53
N GLU A 21 14.43 0.45 -1.70
CA GLU A 21 13.84 0.91 -2.97
C GLU A 21 14.87 1.57 -3.89
N ASP A 22 15.78 2.35 -3.32
CA ASP A 22 16.75 3.17 -4.04
C ASP A 22 18.13 2.49 -4.19
N GLU A 23 18.64 1.85 -3.13
CA GLU A 23 20.04 1.37 -3.10
C GLU A 23 20.17 -0.15 -3.34
N LEU A 24 19.27 -0.95 -2.78
CA LEU A 24 19.29 -2.42 -2.87
C LEU A 24 18.41 -2.98 -3.98
N ASN A 25 17.80 -2.11 -4.79
CA ASN A 25 17.02 -2.52 -5.95
C ASN A 25 17.92 -2.84 -7.16
N THR A 26 18.88 -3.76 -6.96
CA THR A 26 19.85 -4.17 -7.98
C THR A 26 19.50 -5.56 -8.53
N ASN A 27 19.96 -5.88 -9.74
CA ASN A 27 19.77 -7.21 -10.32
C ASN A 27 20.35 -8.31 -9.43
N GLU A 28 21.50 -8.06 -8.80
CA GLU A 28 22.18 -9.03 -7.92
C GLU A 28 21.34 -9.41 -6.70
N ILE A 29 20.61 -8.46 -6.12
CA ILE A 29 19.71 -8.71 -4.98
C ILE A 29 18.37 -9.25 -5.46
N ASN A 30 17.84 -8.73 -6.57
CA ASN A 30 16.52 -9.10 -7.04
C ASN A 30 16.48 -10.49 -7.69
N GLU A 31 17.52 -10.92 -8.42
CA GLU A 31 17.52 -12.18 -9.18
C GLU A 31 17.22 -13.42 -8.31
N PRO A 32 17.83 -13.59 -7.11
CA PRO A 32 17.46 -14.69 -6.21
C PRO A 32 16.03 -14.57 -5.67
N LEU A 33 15.52 -13.35 -5.49
CA LEU A 33 14.16 -13.08 -5.01
C LEU A 33 13.08 -13.41 -6.05
N GLU A 34 13.43 -13.46 -7.34
CA GLU A 34 12.50 -13.88 -8.41
C GLU A 34 11.98 -15.31 -8.24
N ARG A 35 12.68 -16.12 -7.45
CA ARG A 35 12.31 -17.49 -7.12
C ARG A 35 11.25 -17.57 -6.01
N LEU A 36 11.01 -16.46 -5.31
CA LEU A 36 10.01 -16.36 -4.26
C LEU A 36 8.70 -15.85 -4.86
N ASP A 37 7.61 -16.56 -4.56
CA ASP A 37 6.28 -16.13 -4.96
C ASP A 37 5.71 -15.14 -3.94
N PHE A 38 5.82 -13.85 -4.21
CA PHE A 38 5.25 -12.79 -3.37
C PHE A 38 3.75 -12.57 -3.58
N LYS A 39 3.13 -13.16 -4.62
CA LYS A 39 1.80 -12.78 -5.09
C LYS A 39 0.71 -13.73 -4.62
N SER A 40 0.91 -15.04 -4.74
CA SER A 40 -0.14 -16.01 -4.36
C SER A 40 -0.31 -16.05 -2.84
N PHE A 41 -1.55 -16.21 -2.37
CA PHE A 41 -1.82 -16.39 -0.94
C PHE A 41 -2.62 -17.65 -0.66
N ASP A 42 -3.81 -17.80 -1.25
CA ASP A 42 -4.58 -19.03 -1.23
C ASP A 42 -5.32 -19.16 -2.57
N SER A 43 -6.13 -20.22 -2.75
CA SER A 43 -6.84 -20.46 -4.02
C SER A 43 -7.80 -19.34 -4.44
N ASN A 44 -8.18 -18.44 -3.53
CA ASN A 44 -9.14 -17.37 -3.76
C ASN A 44 -8.57 -15.96 -3.52
N LYS A 45 -7.31 -15.83 -3.08
CA LYS A 45 -6.71 -14.55 -2.69
C LYS A 45 -5.29 -14.39 -3.26
N GLU A 46 -5.04 -13.19 -3.78
CA GLU A 46 -3.71 -12.70 -4.12
C GLU A 46 -3.35 -11.51 -3.21
N LEU A 47 -2.07 -11.32 -2.93
CA LEU A 47 -1.59 -10.13 -2.24
C LEU A 47 -1.79 -8.89 -3.13
N LEU A 48 -2.19 -7.79 -2.50
CA LEU A 48 -2.26 -6.47 -3.14
C LEU A 48 -0.85 -5.96 -3.44
N ASN A 49 -0.72 -5.09 -4.45
CA ASN A 49 0.60 -4.58 -4.90
C ASN A 49 1.44 -4.01 -3.75
N TYR A 50 0.82 -3.27 -2.81
CA TYR A 50 1.54 -2.71 -1.66
C TYR A 50 2.01 -3.79 -0.65
N GLN A 51 1.26 -4.90 -0.54
CA GLN A 51 1.63 -6.02 0.35
C GLN A 51 2.83 -6.76 -0.23
N GLN A 52 2.83 -6.96 -1.56
CA GLN A 52 3.96 -7.52 -2.29
C GLN A 52 5.20 -6.62 -2.12
N GLN A 53 5.04 -5.31 -2.34
CA GLN A 53 6.16 -4.37 -2.23
C GLN A 53 6.77 -4.34 -0.82
N ALA A 54 5.94 -4.37 0.23
CA ALA A 54 6.41 -4.43 1.61
C ALA A 54 7.29 -5.66 1.87
N LEU A 55 6.88 -6.83 1.36
CA LEU A 55 7.65 -8.07 1.48
C LEU A 55 8.91 -8.06 0.61
N ILE A 56 8.84 -7.54 -0.62
CA ILE A 56 10.01 -7.39 -1.50
C ILE A 56 11.07 -6.52 -0.82
N ASN A 57 10.68 -5.35 -0.30
CA ASN A 57 11.58 -4.45 0.43
C ASN A 57 12.20 -5.17 1.63
N ALA A 58 11.40 -5.90 2.41
CA ALA A 58 11.90 -6.66 3.54
C ALA A 58 12.94 -7.72 3.12
N PHE A 59 12.69 -8.45 2.04
CA PHE A 59 13.59 -9.48 1.54
C PHE A 59 14.87 -8.92 0.91
N ARG A 60 14.83 -7.73 0.29
CA ARG A 60 16.05 -7.02 -0.15
C ARG A 60 16.98 -6.73 1.03
N MET A 61 16.43 -6.14 2.09
CA MET A 61 17.19 -5.83 3.30
C MET A 61 17.69 -7.11 3.99
N LEU A 62 16.84 -8.14 4.08
CA LEU A 62 17.15 -9.41 4.73
C LEU A 62 18.26 -10.17 4.00
N VAL A 63 18.16 -10.30 2.67
CA VAL A 63 19.18 -10.95 1.84
C VAL A 63 20.49 -10.17 1.88
N ALA A 64 20.46 -8.84 1.76
CA ALA A 64 21.67 -8.03 1.88
C ALA A 64 22.35 -8.25 3.24
N TYR A 65 21.60 -8.23 4.34
CA TYR A 65 22.13 -8.46 5.69
C TYR A 65 22.86 -9.81 5.83
N PHE A 66 22.24 -10.90 5.35
CA PHE A 66 22.82 -12.24 5.49
C PHE A 66 23.91 -12.55 4.46
N ARG A 67 23.74 -12.10 3.21
CA ARG A 67 24.63 -12.43 2.10
C ARG A 67 25.80 -11.46 1.98
N ASP A 68 25.51 -10.16 1.94
CA ASP A 68 26.49 -9.12 1.59
C ASP A 68 27.25 -8.67 2.84
N PHE A 69 26.53 -8.41 3.92
CA PHE A 69 27.10 -8.00 5.20
C PHE A 69 27.45 -9.17 6.14
N LYS A 70 27.13 -10.41 5.76
CA LYS A 70 27.49 -11.64 6.52
C LYS A 70 27.13 -11.57 8.01
N GLU A 71 25.95 -11.05 8.32
CA GLU A 71 25.44 -10.87 9.70
C GLU A 71 26.22 -9.83 10.53
N ASN A 72 27.06 -9.00 9.90
CA ASN A 72 27.81 -7.93 10.56
C ASN A 72 26.92 -6.69 10.76
N LYS A 73 26.41 -6.54 11.99
CA LYS A 73 25.57 -5.40 12.38
C LYS A 73 26.27 -4.04 12.24
N LYS A 74 27.59 -3.99 12.43
CA LYS A 74 28.36 -2.76 12.34
C LYS A 74 28.41 -2.22 10.92
N GLU A 75 28.74 -3.09 9.97
CA GLU A 75 28.77 -2.75 8.55
C GLU A 75 27.37 -2.41 8.04
N PHE A 76 26.35 -3.18 8.46
CA PHE A 76 24.97 -2.89 8.09
C PHE A 76 24.48 -1.55 8.65
N TYR A 77 24.85 -1.19 9.88
CA TYR A 77 24.53 0.12 10.45
C TYR A 77 25.29 1.26 9.76
N ALA A 78 26.57 1.05 9.41
CA ALA A 78 27.35 2.02 8.65
C ALA A 78 26.74 2.28 7.26
N PHE A 79 26.23 1.24 6.59
CA PHE A 79 25.51 1.37 5.32
C PHE A 79 24.29 2.30 5.42
N TYR A 80 23.52 2.22 6.53
CA TYR A 80 22.43 3.18 6.78
C TYR A 80 22.95 4.61 6.90
N GLN A 81 24.02 4.82 7.67
CA GLN A 81 24.57 6.14 7.98
C GLN A 81 25.27 6.80 6.77
N GLU A 82 25.82 5.99 5.87
CA GLU A 82 26.48 6.46 4.65
C GLU A 82 25.49 7.11 3.67
N HIS A 83 24.29 6.54 3.54
CA HIS A 83 23.30 7.00 2.57
C HIS A 83 22.33 8.02 3.14
N TYR A 84 21.99 7.94 4.43
CA TYR A 84 20.96 8.78 5.03
C TYR A 84 21.34 9.23 6.45
N SER A 85 21.16 10.53 6.74
CA SER A 85 21.25 11.04 8.11
C SER A 85 19.96 10.77 8.85
N PHE A 86 20.02 10.22 10.07
CA PHE A 86 18.85 9.97 10.91
C PHE A 86 19.15 10.13 12.40
N ALA A 87 18.10 10.13 13.21
CA ALA A 87 18.19 10.38 14.63
C ALA A 87 19.00 9.30 15.37
N ASN A 88 19.82 9.72 16.35
CA ASN A 88 20.55 8.76 17.17
C ASN A 88 19.57 7.99 18.08
N CYS A 89 19.46 6.68 17.83
CA CYS A 89 18.57 5.75 18.53
C CYS A 89 19.25 4.97 19.66
N ASP A 90 20.42 5.42 20.15
CA ASP A 90 21.13 4.75 21.25
C ASP A 90 20.28 4.67 22.53
N PHE A 91 20.33 3.50 23.18
CA PHE A 91 19.58 3.29 24.42
C PHE A 91 20.31 3.97 25.59
N THR A 92 19.74 5.06 26.12
CA THR A 92 20.32 5.84 27.23
C THR A 92 19.83 5.41 28.63
N ASN A 93 20.61 5.77 29.66
CA ASN A 93 20.49 5.27 31.04
C ASN A 93 19.11 5.44 31.73
N LYS A 94 18.23 6.35 31.28
CA LYS A 94 16.86 6.49 31.86
C LYS A 94 15.93 5.31 31.55
N LYS A 95 16.30 4.41 30.63
CA LYS A 95 15.50 3.24 30.18
C LYS A 95 16.31 1.94 29.96
N LEU A 96 17.57 1.87 30.38
CA LEU A 96 18.41 0.70 30.08
C LEU A 96 18.11 -0.47 31.02
N ASN A 97 17.33 -1.44 30.52
CA ASN A 97 16.97 -2.65 31.25
C ASN A 97 18.22 -3.46 31.66
N HIS A 98 18.20 -4.12 32.82
CA HIS A 98 19.32 -4.94 33.32
C HIS A 98 19.68 -6.08 32.36
N LEU A 99 18.70 -6.61 31.63
CA LEU A 99 18.92 -7.64 30.61
C LEU A 99 19.83 -7.18 29.47
N LEU A 100 19.74 -5.91 29.05
CA LEU A 100 20.61 -5.41 27.98
C LEU A 100 22.04 -5.20 28.49
N LYS A 101 22.21 -4.82 29.77
CA LYS A 101 23.52 -4.61 30.41
C LYS A 101 24.33 -5.91 30.52
N SER A 102 23.67 -7.06 30.67
CA SER A 102 24.38 -8.35 30.77
C SER A 102 24.85 -8.89 29.41
N HIS A 103 24.28 -8.40 28.30
CA HIS A 103 24.57 -8.93 26.95
C HIS A 103 25.33 -7.97 26.03
N PHE A 104 25.30 -6.66 26.28
CA PHE A 104 25.95 -5.66 25.42
C PHE A 104 26.94 -4.79 26.17
N LYS A 105 27.99 -4.35 25.46
CA LYS A 105 28.97 -3.40 26.00
C LYS A 105 28.31 -2.05 26.25
N VAL A 106 28.38 -1.57 27.48
CA VAL A 106 27.85 -0.25 27.87
C VAL A 106 28.98 0.77 27.83
N GLU A 107 28.90 1.74 26.92
CA GLU A 107 29.85 2.83 26.79
C GLU A 107 29.15 4.16 27.12
N ASN A 108 29.76 5.00 27.97
CA ASN A 108 29.17 6.27 28.40
C ASN A 108 27.71 6.16 28.90
N GLN A 109 27.39 5.05 29.59
CA GLN A 109 26.04 4.74 30.08
C GLN A 109 24.97 4.58 28.97
N ARG A 110 25.39 4.13 27.78
CA ARG A 110 24.51 3.87 26.63
C ARG A 110 24.87 2.54 25.97
N VAL A 111 23.88 1.94 25.28
CA VAL A 111 24.11 0.84 24.33
C VAL A 111 23.81 1.34 22.93
N SER A 112 24.78 1.16 22.02
CA SER A 112 24.67 1.60 20.63
C SER A 112 23.51 0.92 19.91
N PHE A 113 22.74 1.70 19.12
CA PHE A 113 21.66 1.17 18.28
C PHE A 113 22.15 0.16 17.23
N GLU A 114 23.43 0.21 16.86
CA GLU A 114 24.10 -0.77 16.00
C GLU A 114 23.78 -2.22 16.40
N ASN A 115 23.74 -2.51 17.70
CA ASN A 115 23.47 -3.86 18.20
C ASN A 115 22.06 -4.37 17.88
N PHE A 116 21.16 -3.47 17.50
CA PHE A 116 19.73 -3.69 17.33
C PHE A 116 19.25 -3.46 15.90
N ILE A 117 20.15 -3.15 14.96
CA ILE A 117 19.80 -2.77 13.57
C ILE A 117 19.21 -3.92 12.74
N ASN A 118 19.37 -5.17 13.18
CA ASN A 118 18.81 -6.38 12.52
C ASN A 118 17.29 -6.52 12.77
N ARG A 119 16.55 -5.44 12.50
CA ARG A 119 15.11 -5.34 12.65
C ARG A 119 14.52 -4.60 11.46
N LEU A 120 13.28 -4.94 11.11
CA LEU A 120 12.50 -4.22 10.11
C LEU A 120 11.09 -3.99 10.62
N ALA A 121 10.59 -2.78 10.43
CA ALA A 121 9.26 -2.39 10.83
C ALA A 121 8.32 -2.28 9.62
N PHE A 122 7.09 -2.76 9.78
CA PHE A 122 6.01 -2.70 8.81
C PHE A 122 4.95 -1.73 9.32
N TYR A 123 5.06 -0.47 8.90
CA TYR A 123 4.13 0.57 9.34
C TYR A 123 2.85 0.49 8.52
N MET A 124 1.88 -0.27 9.00
CA MET A 124 0.70 -0.67 8.24
C MET A 124 -0.60 -0.34 8.98
N ALA A 125 -1.45 0.46 8.33
CA ALA A 125 -2.75 0.89 8.82
C ALA A 125 -3.65 -0.28 9.26
N THR A 126 -4.49 -0.05 10.27
CA THR A 126 -5.41 -1.08 10.80
C THR A 126 -6.48 -1.46 9.77
N GLY A 127 -6.38 -2.64 9.16
CA GLY A 127 -7.29 -3.08 8.09
C GLY A 127 -6.62 -3.19 6.72
N SER A 128 -5.37 -2.75 6.59
CA SER A 128 -4.54 -2.92 5.38
C SER A 128 -4.11 -4.37 5.10
N GLY A 129 -4.50 -5.33 5.95
CA GLY A 129 -4.21 -6.75 5.76
C GLY A 129 -2.88 -7.22 6.36
N LYS A 130 -2.43 -6.65 7.49
CA LYS A 130 -1.22 -7.08 8.22
C LYS A 130 -1.13 -8.59 8.43
N THR A 131 -2.22 -9.23 8.86
CA THR A 131 -2.29 -10.68 9.06
C THR A 131 -1.91 -11.48 7.81
N ILE A 132 -2.39 -11.05 6.63
CA ILE A 132 -2.06 -11.69 5.34
C ILE A 132 -0.57 -11.53 5.05
N VAL A 133 -0.01 -10.33 5.29
CA VAL A 133 1.43 -10.07 5.11
C VAL A 133 2.27 -10.92 6.06
N ILE A 134 1.87 -11.08 7.32
CA ILE A 134 2.60 -11.89 8.30
C ILE A 134 2.58 -13.37 7.90
N ILE A 135 1.43 -13.94 7.56
CA ILE A 135 1.33 -15.34 7.11
C ILE A 135 2.20 -15.55 5.86
N LYS A 136 2.17 -14.62 4.91
CA LYS A 136 2.99 -14.69 3.71
C LYS A 136 4.49 -14.55 4.02
N LEU A 137 4.87 -13.68 4.97
CA LEU A 137 6.25 -13.56 5.44
C LEU A 137 6.76 -14.90 6.01
N VAL A 138 5.94 -15.62 6.78
CA VAL A 138 6.29 -16.94 7.33
C VAL A 138 6.53 -17.95 6.21
N GLU A 139 5.65 -18.03 5.21
CA GLU A 139 5.85 -18.86 4.01
C GLU A 139 7.17 -18.51 3.32
N LEU A 140 7.40 -17.22 3.03
CA LEU A 140 8.58 -16.76 2.31
C LEU A 140 9.88 -17.00 3.08
N LEU A 141 9.87 -16.83 4.41
CA LEU A 141 11.03 -17.15 5.26
C LEU A 141 11.36 -18.64 5.17
N SER A 142 10.36 -19.52 5.26
CA SER A 142 10.55 -20.97 5.11
C SER A 142 11.16 -21.33 3.75
N VAL A 143 10.59 -20.80 2.67
CA VAL A 143 11.08 -21.05 1.31
C VAL A 143 12.51 -20.53 1.13
N ALA A 144 12.80 -19.31 1.58
CA ALA A 144 14.14 -18.72 1.49
C ALA A 144 15.18 -19.50 2.30
N MET A 145 14.81 -20.04 3.48
CA MET A 145 15.64 -20.96 4.26
C MET A 145 15.91 -22.27 3.51
N GLY A 146 14.88 -22.86 2.90
CA GLY A 146 15.02 -24.09 2.10
C GLY A 146 15.96 -23.91 0.90
N MET A 147 15.91 -22.74 0.27
CA MET A 147 16.80 -22.38 -0.84
C MET A 147 18.22 -22.00 -0.39
N GLY A 148 18.42 -21.71 0.90
CA GLY A 148 19.68 -21.20 1.44
C GLY A 148 19.97 -19.75 1.07
N LEU A 149 18.93 -18.94 0.79
CA LEU A 149 19.06 -17.50 0.63
C LEU A 149 19.30 -16.80 1.97
N ILE A 150 18.74 -17.37 3.03
CA ILE A 150 18.90 -16.91 4.41
C ILE A 150 19.18 -18.14 5.32
N PRO A 151 19.81 -17.94 6.50
CA PRO A 151 20.10 -19.04 7.42
C PRO A 151 18.83 -19.72 7.96
N LYS A 152 18.89 -21.03 8.18
CA LYS A 152 17.84 -21.80 8.87
C LYS A 152 17.77 -21.39 10.34
N LYS A 153 16.62 -20.89 10.79
CA LYS A 153 16.36 -20.37 12.14
C LYS A 153 14.90 -20.66 12.53
N ASN A 154 14.57 -20.65 13.83
CA ASN A 154 13.16 -20.82 14.25
C ASN A 154 12.33 -19.57 13.91
N ILE A 155 11.03 -19.73 13.64
CA ILE A 155 10.11 -18.61 13.45
C ILE A 155 9.19 -18.50 14.67
N MET A 156 9.21 -17.34 15.32
CA MET A 156 8.42 -17.05 16.52
C MET A 156 7.45 -15.90 16.25
N PHE A 157 6.22 -16.01 16.73
CA PHE A 157 5.15 -15.02 16.57
C PHE A 157 4.60 -14.60 17.93
N PHE A 158 4.67 -13.30 18.24
CA PHE A 158 4.13 -12.75 19.46
C PHE A 158 3.08 -11.68 19.17
N SER A 159 1.91 -11.83 19.79
CA SER A 159 0.80 -10.88 19.68
C SER A 159 0.37 -10.33 21.04
N ALA A 160 -0.33 -9.19 21.04
CA ALA A 160 -0.68 -8.45 22.24
C ALA A 160 -1.78 -9.11 23.11
N ASN A 161 -2.68 -9.90 22.52
CA ASN A 161 -3.79 -10.52 23.25
C ASN A 161 -4.30 -11.81 22.58
N GLU A 162 -5.07 -12.58 23.34
CA GLU A 162 -5.60 -13.88 22.94
C GLU A 162 -6.57 -13.81 21.76
N ASN A 163 -7.36 -12.74 21.65
CA ASN A 163 -8.32 -12.58 20.56
C ASN A 163 -7.61 -12.41 19.22
N LEU A 164 -6.50 -11.68 19.18
CA LEU A 164 -5.67 -11.52 17.97
C LEU A 164 -5.03 -12.86 17.58
N ILE A 165 -4.54 -13.64 18.56
CA ILE A 165 -3.99 -14.98 18.32
C ILE A 165 -5.05 -15.90 17.71
N LYS A 166 -6.26 -15.96 18.28
CA LYS A 166 -7.37 -16.76 17.73
C LYS A 166 -7.82 -16.30 16.34
N GLN A 167 -7.77 -15.00 16.06
CA GLN A 167 -8.05 -14.47 14.71
C GLN A 167 -6.97 -14.90 13.72
N PHE A 168 -5.71 -14.85 14.13
CA PHE A 168 -4.56 -15.28 13.34
C PHE A 168 -4.60 -16.77 13.03
N GLU A 169 -4.90 -17.61 14.03
CA GLU A 169 -5.11 -19.06 13.90
C GLU A 169 -6.19 -19.40 12.86
N LYS A 170 -7.35 -18.73 12.92
CA LYS A 170 -8.42 -18.91 11.92
C LYS A 170 -8.00 -18.54 10.51
N GLU A 171 -7.16 -17.52 10.33
CA GLU A 171 -6.63 -17.18 9.01
C GLU A 171 -5.58 -18.19 8.54
N ILE A 172 -4.76 -18.76 9.44
CA ILE A 172 -3.86 -19.88 9.12
C ILE A 172 -4.66 -21.10 8.68
N GLU A 173 -5.74 -21.46 9.37
CA GLU A 173 -6.59 -22.59 8.97
C GLU A 173 -7.14 -22.40 7.55
N LYS A 174 -7.60 -21.18 7.21
CA LYS A 174 -8.07 -20.87 5.86
C LYS A 174 -6.96 -20.97 4.83
N TYR A 175 -5.79 -20.41 5.15
CA TYR A 175 -4.60 -20.46 4.29
C TYR A 175 -4.17 -21.91 4.04
N ASN A 176 -4.10 -22.74 5.07
CA ASN A 176 -3.67 -24.14 4.99
C ASN A 176 -4.58 -25.01 4.11
N ARG A 177 -5.90 -24.75 4.08
CA ARG A 177 -6.87 -25.56 3.30
C ARG A 177 -6.58 -25.60 1.80
N GLY A 178 -5.94 -24.57 1.26
CA GLY A 178 -5.63 -24.44 -0.17
C GLY A 178 -4.14 -24.54 -0.50
N LYS A 179 -3.32 -25.04 0.42
CA LYS A 179 -1.86 -25.03 0.30
C LYS A 179 -1.24 -26.42 0.34
N ASP A 180 -0.20 -26.58 -0.45
CA ASP A 180 0.69 -27.74 -0.44
C ASP A 180 1.17 -28.03 0.99
N PHE A 181 1.30 -29.31 1.35
CA PHE A 181 1.61 -29.73 2.72
C PHE A 181 2.86 -29.05 3.30
N SER A 182 3.93 -28.90 2.51
CA SER A 182 5.19 -28.24 2.91
C SER A 182 5.07 -26.72 3.10
N LYS A 183 4.02 -26.09 2.55
CA LYS A 183 3.72 -24.66 2.68
C LYS A 183 2.65 -24.39 3.74
N GLN A 184 2.05 -25.43 4.32
CA GLN A 184 1.12 -25.29 5.44
C GLN A 184 1.86 -24.89 6.71
N ILE A 185 1.22 -24.08 7.56
CA ILE A 185 1.78 -23.60 8.82
C ILE A 185 1.21 -24.45 9.97
N ASP A 186 2.11 -24.97 10.80
CA ASP A 186 1.78 -25.61 12.07
C ASP A 186 1.95 -24.58 13.20
N PHE A 187 0.84 -24.08 13.72
CA PHE A 187 0.78 -22.98 14.67
C PHE A 187 0.82 -23.50 16.10
N LYS A 188 2.02 -23.56 16.71
CA LYS A 188 2.26 -24.24 17.99
C LYS A 188 2.42 -23.26 19.16
N ASN A 189 1.69 -23.49 20.26
CA ASN A 189 1.85 -22.71 21.47
C ASN A 189 3.18 -23.02 22.15
N LEU A 190 3.99 -22.02 22.48
CA LEU A 190 5.30 -22.22 23.14
C LEU A 190 5.23 -23.06 24.43
N LYS A 191 4.10 -23.05 25.16
CA LYS A 191 3.92 -23.90 26.35
C LYS A 191 4.00 -25.39 26.08
N GLU A 192 3.62 -25.82 24.88
CA GLU A 192 3.47 -27.23 24.51
C GLU A 192 4.70 -27.74 23.72
N VAL A 193 5.68 -26.87 23.49
CA VAL A 193 6.84 -27.12 22.64
C VAL A 193 7.98 -27.74 23.46
N THR A 194 8.64 -28.73 22.88
CA THR A 194 9.87 -29.33 23.42
C THR A 194 11.06 -28.98 22.54
N ASN A 195 12.28 -29.18 23.06
CA ASN A 195 13.51 -28.94 22.28
C ASN A 195 13.61 -29.77 20.98
N LYS A 196 12.81 -30.84 20.84
CA LYS A 196 12.72 -31.67 19.62
C LYS A 196 11.96 -30.99 18.48
N ASP A 197 11.20 -29.94 18.75
CA ASP A 197 10.43 -29.22 17.74
C ASP A 197 11.26 -28.17 17.00
N PHE A 198 12.40 -27.75 17.56
CA PHE A 198 13.27 -26.70 17.02
C PHE A 198 14.05 -27.13 15.78
N HIS A 199 14.48 -26.15 14.98
CA HIS A 199 15.10 -26.39 13.67
C HIS A 199 16.38 -27.25 13.69
N ARG A 200 17.08 -27.34 14.84
CA ARG A 200 18.28 -28.17 15.02
C ARG A 200 17.98 -29.63 15.34
N ALA A 201 16.74 -29.97 15.65
CA ALA A 201 16.34 -31.35 15.88
C ALA A 201 16.31 -32.13 14.55
N PRO A 202 16.63 -33.43 14.55
CA PRO A 202 16.43 -34.29 13.38
C PRO A 202 14.94 -34.28 13.01
N LYS A 203 14.63 -33.96 11.76
CA LYS A 203 13.27 -33.81 11.24
C LYS A 203 13.00 -34.81 10.12
N ASP A 204 11.75 -35.22 9.98
CA ASP A 204 11.30 -36.11 8.90
C ASP A 204 11.26 -35.36 7.55
N PHE A 205 11.27 -36.11 6.44
CA PHE A 205 11.35 -35.55 5.08
C PHE A 205 10.11 -34.70 4.66
N PHE A 206 9.01 -34.74 5.42
CA PHE A 206 7.77 -34.02 5.13
C PHE A 206 7.21 -33.33 6.40
N GLU A 207 7.52 -32.05 6.58
CA GLU A 207 6.98 -31.26 7.69
C GLU A 207 6.33 -29.97 7.21
N LYS A 208 5.32 -29.55 7.96
CA LYS A 208 4.72 -28.22 7.87
C LYS A 208 5.70 -27.16 8.38
N ILE A 209 5.47 -25.90 8.04
CA ILE A 209 6.21 -24.76 8.56
C ILE A 209 5.86 -24.59 10.04
N ALA A 210 6.79 -24.90 10.95
CA ALA A 210 6.60 -24.66 12.37
C ALA A 210 6.63 -23.16 12.68
N LEU A 211 5.52 -22.64 13.23
CA LEU A 211 5.39 -21.27 13.71
C LEU A 211 5.05 -21.29 15.21
N PHE A 212 6.00 -20.91 16.03
CA PHE A 212 5.84 -20.92 17.49
C PHE A 212 5.22 -19.62 17.97
N TYR A 213 4.15 -19.68 18.76
CA TYR A 213 3.48 -18.46 19.22
C TYR A 213 3.30 -18.37 20.73
N TYR A 214 3.21 -17.13 21.20
CA TYR A 214 2.77 -16.82 22.55
C TYR A 214 2.28 -15.38 22.71
N ARG A 215 1.68 -15.07 23.85
CA ARG A 215 1.26 -13.71 24.20
C ARG A 215 2.46 -12.88 24.63
N ALA A 216 2.67 -11.73 23.97
CA ALA A 216 3.84 -10.89 24.20
C ALA A 216 3.94 -10.35 25.64
N ASP A 217 2.79 -10.07 26.27
CA ASP A 217 2.71 -9.52 27.62
C ASP A 217 3.02 -10.55 28.72
N LEU A 218 2.99 -11.83 28.39
CA LEU A 218 3.24 -12.95 29.28
C LEU A 218 4.69 -13.46 29.24
N MET A 219 5.56 -12.85 28.42
CA MET A 219 7.00 -13.15 28.41
C MET A 219 7.73 -12.40 29.53
N ASN A 220 8.58 -13.11 30.26
CA ASN A 220 9.34 -12.58 31.40
C ASN A 220 10.76 -13.19 31.48
N ASP A 221 11.58 -12.74 32.44
CA ASP A 221 12.95 -13.25 32.72
C ASP A 221 13.08 -14.01 34.06
N GLU A 222 11.97 -14.11 34.81
CA GLU A 222 11.84 -14.86 36.06
C GLU A 222 11.32 -16.28 35.79
N GLU A 223 11.29 -17.14 36.81
CA GLU A 223 10.78 -18.51 36.70
C GLU A 223 9.39 -18.57 36.05
N SER A 224 9.24 -19.54 35.15
CA SER A 224 7.98 -19.82 34.48
C SER A 224 6.90 -20.18 35.50
N LYS A 225 5.78 -19.47 35.44
CA LYS A 225 4.56 -19.72 36.25
C LYS A 225 3.42 -20.08 35.31
N GLU A 226 2.27 -20.48 35.86
CA GLU A 226 1.10 -20.98 35.11
C GLU A 226 0.88 -20.32 33.74
N ASN A 227 0.88 -18.98 33.66
CA ASN A 227 0.74 -18.23 32.40
C ASN A 227 1.95 -17.35 32.05
N LEU A 228 2.99 -17.25 32.88
CA LEU A 228 4.17 -16.43 32.58
C LEU A 228 5.31 -17.33 32.10
N LEU A 229 5.86 -17.06 30.92
CA LEU A 229 6.98 -17.83 30.36
C LEU A 229 8.30 -17.11 30.52
N ASN A 230 9.31 -17.82 31.01
CA ASN A 230 10.69 -17.35 31.00
C ASN A 230 11.25 -17.46 29.59
N TYR A 231 11.72 -16.34 29.01
CA TYR A 231 12.34 -16.38 27.69
C TYR A 231 13.58 -17.27 27.62
N LYS A 232 14.25 -17.50 28.76
CA LYS A 232 15.44 -18.36 28.85
C LYS A 232 15.14 -19.82 28.53
N ASP A 233 13.92 -20.29 28.79
CA ASP A 233 13.51 -21.66 28.51
C ASP A 233 13.46 -21.93 26.99
N TYR A 234 13.31 -20.87 26.20
CA TYR A 234 13.22 -20.90 24.73
C TYR A 234 14.39 -20.16 24.07
N TRP A 235 15.47 -19.93 24.82
CA TRP A 235 16.66 -19.25 24.35
C TRP A 235 17.53 -20.17 23.50
N ASP A 236 17.52 -19.98 22.18
CA ASP A 236 18.38 -20.70 21.24
C ASP A 236 19.52 -19.83 20.71
N ASN A 237 20.32 -19.24 21.62
CA ASN A 237 21.41 -18.30 21.29
C ASN A 237 20.96 -17.08 20.45
N GLY A 238 19.67 -16.76 20.51
CA GLY A 238 19.05 -15.67 19.75
C GLY A 238 18.97 -15.91 18.23
N GLU A 239 19.03 -17.17 17.77
CA GLU A 239 18.92 -17.55 16.36
C GLU A 239 17.47 -17.73 15.91
N ASN A 240 16.63 -16.71 16.15
CA ASN A 240 15.21 -16.75 15.79
C ASN A 240 14.82 -15.58 14.87
N TYR A 241 13.94 -15.87 13.92
CA TYR A 241 13.12 -14.88 13.24
C TYR A 241 11.92 -14.56 14.12
N VAL A 242 11.92 -13.38 14.73
CA VAL A 242 10.89 -12.96 15.69
C VAL A 242 9.93 -12.00 14.99
N ILE A 243 8.64 -12.34 14.98
CA ILE A 243 7.57 -11.52 14.42
C ILE A 243 6.71 -10.99 15.57
N LEU A 244 6.54 -9.67 15.61
CA LEU A 244 5.74 -8.97 16.60
C LEU A 244 4.52 -8.33 15.92
N ASP A 245 3.31 -8.67 16.37
CA ASP A 245 2.06 -8.04 15.91
C ASP A 245 1.41 -7.26 17.05
N GLU A 246 1.45 -5.92 16.95
CA GLU A 246 0.91 -5.00 17.97
C GLU A 246 1.53 -5.19 19.37
N ALA A 247 2.72 -5.80 19.47
CA ALA A 247 3.37 -6.16 20.74
C ALA A 247 4.03 -4.98 21.49
N HIS A 248 3.92 -3.76 20.97
CA HIS A 248 4.50 -2.50 21.47
C HIS A 248 3.44 -1.63 22.21
N LYS A 249 2.44 -2.25 22.85
CA LYS A 249 1.43 -1.53 23.64
C LYS A 249 1.96 -1.16 25.05
N GLY A 250 2.71 -0.06 25.14
CA GLY A 250 2.44 1.11 26.00
C GLY A 250 2.53 1.07 27.53
N ASN A 251 3.03 0.01 28.19
CA ASN A 251 3.14 -0.01 29.66
C ASN A 251 4.58 0.15 30.16
N LYS A 252 4.76 0.57 31.43
CA LYS A 252 6.09 0.70 32.09
C LYS A 252 6.97 -0.57 32.04
N SER A 253 6.38 -1.76 31.81
CA SER A 253 7.08 -3.04 31.62
C SER A 253 7.62 -3.29 30.20
N GLU A 254 7.39 -2.38 29.26
CA GLU A 254 7.70 -2.51 27.83
C GLU A 254 9.21 -2.54 27.52
N SER A 255 10.02 -1.74 28.22
CA SER A 255 11.49 -1.77 28.09
C SER A 255 12.06 -3.18 28.33
N LYS A 256 11.44 -3.95 29.23
CA LYS A 256 11.83 -5.34 29.51
C LYS A 256 11.48 -6.28 28.36
N ARG A 257 10.26 -6.17 27.81
CA ARG A 257 9.80 -7.03 26.71
C ARG A 257 10.54 -6.72 25.41
N GLN A 258 10.77 -5.45 25.10
CA GLN A 258 11.60 -5.05 23.97
C GLN A 258 13.03 -5.62 24.08
N ALA A 259 13.61 -5.63 25.29
CA ALA A 259 14.88 -6.28 25.53
C ALA A 259 14.81 -7.80 25.29
N ILE A 260 13.79 -8.49 25.82
CA ILE A 260 13.58 -9.93 25.59
C ILE A 260 13.50 -10.26 24.09
N PHE A 261 12.68 -9.55 23.31
CA PHE A 261 12.53 -9.83 21.88
C PHE A 261 13.79 -9.49 21.07
N SER A 262 14.54 -8.45 21.48
CA SER A 262 15.85 -8.12 20.89
C SER A 262 16.90 -9.19 21.19
N LEU A 263 16.85 -9.80 22.37
CA LEU A 263 17.71 -10.91 22.72
C LEU A 263 17.30 -12.17 21.93
N LEU A 264 16.02 -12.52 21.88
CA LEU A 264 15.54 -13.71 21.13
C LEU A 264 15.90 -13.64 19.63
N SER A 265 16.09 -12.44 19.08
CA SER A 265 16.52 -12.20 17.69
C SER A 265 17.99 -11.74 17.58
N LEU A 266 18.82 -11.96 18.61
CA LEU A 266 20.19 -11.44 18.69
C LEU A 266 21.03 -11.77 17.45
N LYS A 267 21.00 -13.04 17.02
CA LYS A 267 21.67 -13.53 15.81
C LYS A 267 20.68 -13.77 14.67
N GLY A 268 19.38 -13.72 14.93
CA GLY A 268 18.33 -13.82 13.93
C GLY A 268 17.95 -12.46 13.37
N PHE A 269 16.64 -12.22 13.30
CA PHE A 269 16.11 -11.00 12.72
C PHE A 269 14.72 -10.68 13.31
N LEU A 270 14.44 -9.40 13.57
CA LEU A 270 13.19 -8.94 14.19
C LEU A 270 12.26 -8.27 13.16
N PHE A 271 11.00 -8.66 13.11
CA PHE A 271 9.98 -8.06 12.25
C PHE A 271 8.87 -7.47 13.12
N ASN A 272 8.69 -6.15 13.07
CA ASN A 272 7.71 -5.45 13.91
C ASN A 272 6.54 -4.94 13.06
N PHE A 273 5.31 -5.29 13.41
CA PHE A 273 4.10 -4.87 12.70
C PHE A 273 3.24 -3.96 13.59
N SER A 274 2.91 -2.77 13.09
CA SER A 274 2.12 -1.78 13.83
C SER A 274 1.39 -0.81 12.93
N ALA A 275 0.24 -0.31 13.40
CA ALA A 275 -0.41 0.88 12.85
C ALA A 275 -0.03 2.18 13.55
N THR A 276 0.75 2.15 14.63
CA THR A 276 0.99 3.27 15.56
C THR A 276 2.43 3.33 16.06
N PHE A 277 3.42 3.22 15.17
CA PHE A 277 4.82 3.44 15.56
C PHE A 277 5.04 4.87 16.05
N THR A 278 5.74 4.97 17.18
CA THR A 278 6.15 6.25 17.78
C THR A 278 7.64 6.29 18.11
N GLU A 279 8.31 5.15 18.15
CA GLU A 279 9.75 5.08 18.43
C GLU A 279 10.56 5.39 17.16
N GLU A 280 11.59 6.24 17.29
CA GLU A 280 12.44 6.62 16.16
C GLU A 280 13.14 5.41 15.52
N SER A 281 13.54 4.44 16.34
CA SER A 281 14.15 3.18 15.89
C SER A 281 13.25 2.39 14.94
N ASP A 282 11.97 2.25 15.27
CA ASP A 282 10.98 1.58 14.40
C ASP A 282 10.71 2.41 13.14
N LEU A 283 10.66 3.75 13.24
CA LEU A 283 10.47 4.63 12.07
C LEU A 283 11.66 4.58 11.10
N ILE A 284 12.89 4.53 11.61
CA ILE A 284 14.12 4.42 10.79
C ILE A 284 14.19 3.07 10.10
N THR A 285 13.89 1.99 10.84
CA THR A 285 13.94 0.61 10.33
C THR A 285 12.67 0.17 9.59
N SER A 286 11.74 1.10 9.36
CA SER A 286 10.52 0.82 8.60
C SER A 286 10.82 0.58 7.12
N VAL A 287 10.50 -0.61 6.63
CA VAL A 287 10.70 -1.03 5.23
C VAL A 287 9.57 -0.64 4.30
N TYR A 288 8.42 -0.28 4.88
CA TYR A 288 7.26 0.15 4.12
C TYR A 288 6.34 1.03 4.95
N ASN A 289 6.15 2.28 4.54
CA ASN A 289 5.18 3.21 5.10
C ASN A 289 3.84 3.11 4.37
N LEU A 290 2.91 2.40 5.03
CA LEU A 290 1.49 2.34 4.71
C LEU A 290 0.68 2.85 5.91
N SER A 291 1.07 4.01 6.45
CA SER A 291 0.25 4.76 7.40
C SER A 291 -1.16 5.01 6.86
N VAL A 292 -2.10 5.34 7.75
CA VAL A 292 -3.52 5.53 7.37
C VAL A 292 -3.68 6.52 6.22
N GLY A 293 -2.94 7.63 6.25
CA GLY A 293 -3.02 8.62 5.18
C GLY A 293 -2.51 8.11 3.83
N GLU A 294 -1.39 7.38 3.80
CA GLU A 294 -0.88 6.79 2.56
C GLU A 294 -1.81 5.72 2.00
N TRP A 295 -2.40 4.91 2.88
CA TRP A 295 -3.39 3.91 2.51
C TRP A 295 -4.64 4.55 1.86
N VAL A 296 -5.13 5.67 2.40
CA VAL A 296 -6.23 6.45 1.83
C VAL A 296 -5.84 7.09 0.49
N LYS A 297 -4.66 7.71 0.39
CA LYS A 297 -4.15 8.32 -0.86
C LYS A 297 -4.05 7.31 -2.02
N LEU A 298 -3.72 6.05 -1.71
CA LEU A 298 -3.67 4.94 -2.66
C LEU A 298 -5.05 4.39 -3.07
N GLY A 299 -6.14 4.94 -2.52
CA GLY A 299 -7.51 4.56 -2.88
C GLY A 299 -8.11 3.42 -2.05
N TYR A 300 -7.38 2.88 -1.07
CA TYR A 300 -7.81 1.73 -0.27
C TYR A 300 -8.56 2.10 1.02
N GLY A 301 -8.75 3.39 1.28
CA GLY A 301 -9.58 3.89 2.38
C GLY A 301 -10.51 5.01 1.95
N LYS A 302 -11.51 5.30 2.80
CA LYS A 302 -12.40 6.45 2.73
C LYS A 302 -11.59 7.73 2.90
N GLU A 303 -11.98 8.77 2.18
CA GLU A 303 -11.54 10.13 2.51
C GLU A 303 -12.28 10.59 3.76
N SER A 304 -11.68 11.46 4.57
CA SER A 304 -12.31 11.91 5.80
C SER A 304 -12.60 13.41 5.78
N VAL A 305 -13.73 13.81 6.34
CA VAL A 305 -14.10 15.20 6.59
C VAL A 305 -14.08 15.43 8.09
N LEU A 306 -13.25 16.38 8.52
CA LEU A 306 -13.10 16.76 9.92
C LEU A 306 -13.95 18.01 10.21
N LEU A 307 -14.92 17.87 11.12
CA LEU A 307 -15.75 18.98 11.58
C LEU A 307 -15.06 19.70 12.76
N LYS A 308 -14.52 20.90 12.50
CA LYS A 308 -13.72 21.70 13.44
C LYS A 308 -14.56 22.62 14.34
N LYS A 309 -15.76 23.01 13.92
CA LYS A 309 -16.59 24.01 14.61
C LYS A 309 -17.42 23.42 15.76
N ASN A 310 -17.31 22.13 16.03
CA ASN A 310 -17.94 21.46 17.15
C ASN A 310 -17.04 21.51 18.39
N ASN A 311 -16.83 22.72 18.95
CA ASN A 311 -16.10 22.88 20.21
C ASN A 311 -17.01 22.48 21.38
N LEU A 312 -17.26 21.18 21.51
CA LEU A 312 -18.21 20.60 22.45
C LEU A 312 -17.62 20.48 23.86
N ASN A 313 -17.14 21.61 24.40
CA ASN A 313 -16.92 21.74 25.84
C ASN A 313 -18.21 21.50 26.64
N ALA A 314 -19.38 21.47 25.98
CA ALA A 314 -20.69 21.16 26.57
C ALA A 314 -20.80 19.79 27.25
N PHE A 315 -19.99 18.79 26.86
CA PHE A 315 -19.97 17.48 27.52
C PHE A 315 -19.01 17.42 28.74
N LYS A 316 -18.46 18.56 29.20
CA LYS A 316 -17.62 18.64 30.41
C LYS A 316 -18.35 19.17 31.65
N GLU A 317 -19.41 19.96 31.50
CA GLU A 317 -20.09 20.59 32.64
C GLU A 317 -21.38 19.86 32.98
N SER A 318 -21.48 19.33 34.20
CA SER A 318 -22.63 18.60 34.74
C SER A 318 -23.83 19.50 35.08
N LYS A 319 -23.94 20.69 34.46
CA LYS A 319 -25.07 21.62 34.66
C LYS A 319 -26.14 21.38 33.59
N ASP A 320 -27.40 21.38 34.02
CA ASP A 320 -28.61 21.30 33.18
C ASP A 320 -28.69 22.39 32.09
N LEU A 321 -27.88 23.45 32.19
CA LEU A 321 -27.88 24.61 31.30
C LEU A 321 -27.31 24.38 29.88
N ASN A 322 -26.78 23.18 29.57
CA ASN A 322 -26.10 22.90 28.28
C ASN A 322 -26.70 21.75 27.45
N ASP A 323 -27.89 21.28 27.80
CA ASP A 323 -28.51 20.11 27.16
C ASP A 323 -28.93 20.36 25.70
N ARG A 324 -29.38 21.58 25.39
CA ARG A 324 -29.70 22.01 24.02
C ARG A 324 -28.49 21.93 23.08
N GLU A 325 -27.31 22.34 23.56
CA GLU A 325 -26.07 22.27 22.76
C GLU A 325 -25.64 20.82 22.49
N LYS A 326 -25.83 19.92 23.47
CA LYS A 326 -25.56 18.48 23.32
C LYS A 326 -26.51 17.85 22.30
N GLU A 327 -27.79 18.22 22.34
CA GLU A 327 -28.81 17.76 21.38
C GLU A 327 -28.49 18.23 19.97
N ILE A 328 -28.19 19.52 19.75
CA ILE A 328 -27.77 20.07 18.45
C ILE A 328 -26.54 19.32 17.91
N ALA A 329 -25.55 19.04 18.76
CA ALA A 329 -24.34 18.32 18.37
C ALA A 329 -24.61 16.88 17.96
N LEU A 330 -25.45 16.18 18.72
CA LEU A 330 -25.88 14.83 18.38
C LEU A 330 -26.67 14.83 17.08
N LEU A 331 -27.58 15.79 16.91
CA LEU A 331 -28.36 15.97 15.68
C LEU A 331 -27.47 16.20 14.45
N LYS A 332 -26.36 16.94 14.56
CA LYS A 332 -25.36 17.04 13.47
C LYS A 332 -24.80 15.66 13.08
N ALA A 333 -24.41 14.84 14.06
CA ALA A 333 -23.89 13.50 13.80
C ALA A 333 -24.95 12.57 13.18
N LEU A 334 -26.19 12.64 13.69
CA LEU A 334 -27.32 11.88 13.17
C LEU A 334 -27.70 12.33 11.74
N LEU A 335 -27.70 13.62 11.45
CA LEU A 335 -27.94 14.18 10.11
C LEU A 335 -26.95 13.63 9.08
N LEU A 336 -25.66 13.55 9.43
CA LEU A 336 -24.63 12.98 8.58
C LEU A 336 -24.88 11.48 8.33
N LEU A 337 -25.22 10.72 9.38
CA LEU A 337 -25.55 9.30 9.24
C LEU A 337 -26.80 9.09 8.37
N GLY A 338 -27.87 9.83 8.66
CA GLY A 338 -29.15 9.74 7.94
C GLY A 338 -28.99 10.09 6.46
N MET A 339 -28.24 11.14 6.14
CA MET A 339 -28.00 11.49 4.74
C MET A 339 -27.19 10.40 4.04
N GLN A 340 -26.21 9.78 4.69
CA GLN A 340 -25.45 8.68 4.10
C GLN A 340 -26.36 7.47 3.83
N LYS A 341 -27.28 7.13 4.73
CA LYS A 341 -28.21 6.01 4.56
C LYS A 341 -29.09 6.13 3.31
N ARG A 342 -29.57 7.34 2.98
CA ARG A 342 -30.34 7.60 1.76
C ARG A 342 -29.56 7.38 0.46
N TYR A 343 -28.23 7.42 0.51
CA TYR A 343 -27.36 7.19 -0.66
C TYR A 343 -26.95 5.72 -0.79
N LYS A 344 -27.37 4.83 0.11
CA LYS A 344 -27.10 3.39 -0.01
C LYS A 344 -27.70 2.85 -1.30
N THR A 345 -26.97 1.98 -1.99
CA THR A 345 -27.44 1.29 -3.19
C THR A 345 -27.30 -0.22 -3.00
N GLU A 346 -28.24 -1.01 -3.52
CA GLU A 346 -28.14 -2.46 -3.42
C GLU A 346 -26.96 -2.97 -4.27
N GLY A 347 -26.19 -3.93 -3.73
CA GLY A 347 -25.00 -4.48 -4.40
C GLY A 347 -23.75 -3.61 -4.36
N TYR A 348 -23.86 -2.35 -3.94
CA TYR A 348 -22.75 -1.38 -3.89
C TYR A 348 -22.69 -0.68 -2.53
N PHE A 349 -21.48 -0.54 -1.99
CA PHE A 349 -21.21 0.03 -0.67
C PHE A 349 -21.92 -0.72 0.47
N HIS A 350 -21.47 -0.46 1.69
CA HIS A 350 -22.06 -1.04 2.89
C HIS A 350 -23.08 -0.10 3.52
N ASP A 351 -23.99 -0.65 4.31
CA ASP A 351 -24.95 0.16 5.08
C ASP A 351 -24.21 1.00 6.14
N PRO A 352 -24.36 2.35 6.15
CA PRO A 352 -23.65 3.24 7.05
C PRO A 352 -23.87 2.96 8.53
N LEU A 353 -22.78 3.05 9.31
CA LEU A 353 -22.75 2.90 10.77
C LEU A 353 -22.08 4.13 11.41
N MET A 354 -22.66 4.63 12.50
CA MET A 354 -22.02 5.62 13.37
C MET A 354 -21.30 4.93 14.53
N LEU A 355 -20.02 5.26 14.72
CA LEU A 355 -19.24 4.86 15.89
C LEU A 355 -19.17 6.00 16.90
N VAL A 356 -19.49 5.70 18.15
CA VAL A 356 -19.41 6.65 19.26
C VAL A 356 -18.40 6.13 20.26
N PHE A 357 -17.29 6.85 20.37
CA PHE A 357 -16.24 6.54 21.33
C PHE A 357 -16.39 7.40 22.58
N THR A 358 -16.55 6.77 23.73
CA THR A 358 -16.70 7.43 25.04
C THR A 358 -15.45 7.22 25.90
N HIS A 359 -15.08 8.24 26.69
CA HIS A 359 -13.97 8.09 27.65
C HIS A 359 -14.38 7.28 28.88
N SER A 360 -15.58 7.53 29.40
CA SER A 360 -16.14 6.89 30.61
C SER A 360 -17.45 6.13 30.32
N VAL A 361 -17.70 5.07 31.09
CA VAL A 361 -18.83 4.14 30.87
C VAL A 361 -19.52 3.70 32.17
N ASN A 362 -18.77 3.18 33.14
CA ASN A 362 -19.26 2.63 34.41
C ASN A 362 -18.84 3.54 35.58
N VAL A 363 -19.21 4.82 35.45
CA VAL A 363 -19.08 5.85 36.49
C VAL A 363 -20.36 6.68 36.51
N GLU A 364 -20.68 7.31 37.63
CA GLU A 364 -21.81 8.25 37.70
C GLU A 364 -21.64 9.37 36.66
N ASN A 365 -22.71 9.68 35.93
CA ASN A 365 -22.70 10.68 34.85
C ASN A 365 -21.63 10.41 33.78
N SER A 366 -21.39 9.14 33.45
CA SER A 366 -20.45 8.76 32.39
C SER A 366 -20.82 9.35 31.02
N ASP A 367 -19.83 9.54 30.15
CA ASP A 367 -20.03 10.06 28.79
C ASP A 367 -21.04 9.21 27.99
N ALA A 368 -20.98 7.88 28.15
CA ALA A 368 -21.92 6.96 27.50
C ALA A 368 -23.36 7.15 27.99
N GLU A 369 -23.55 7.43 29.28
CA GLU A 369 -24.87 7.71 29.87
C GLU A 369 -25.42 9.06 29.42
N ILE A 370 -24.58 10.11 29.39
CA ILE A 370 -24.97 11.43 28.89
C ILE A 370 -25.37 11.34 27.42
N PHE A 371 -24.59 10.62 26.61
CA PHE A 371 -24.94 10.35 25.21
C PHE A 371 -26.29 9.64 25.08
N PHE A 372 -26.52 8.57 25.87
CA PHE A 372 -27.78 7.84 25.85
C PHE A 372 -28.97 8.70 26.25
N LYS A 373 -28.86 9.49 27.33
CA LYS A 373 -29.91 10.44 27.75
C LYS A 373 -30.22 11.47 26.66
N THR A 374 -29.20 12.00 26.00
CA THR A 374 -29.35 12.94 24.88
C THR A 374 -30.04 12.27 23.69
N LEU A 375 -29.67 11.02 23.38
CA LEU A 375 -30.27 10.24 22.30
C LEU A 375 -31.76 9.96 22.56
N ALA A 376 -32.12 9.59 23.79
CA ALA A 376 -33.51 9.39 24.19
C ALA A 376 -34.34 10.67 24.00
N ARG A 377 -33.81 11.82 24.41
CA ARG A 377 -34.47 13.12 24.20
C ARG A 377 -34.67 13.44 22.72
N VAL A 378 -33.68 13.23 21.86
CA VAL A 378 -33.82 13.47 20.41
C VAL A 378 -34.90 12.57 19.78
N ILE A 379 -35.09 11.35 20.29
CA ILE A 379 -36.12 10.43 19.83
C ILE A 379 -37.51 10.89 20.27
N GLU A 380 -37.64 11.24 21.55
CA GLU A 380 -38.92 11.59 22.19
C GLU A 380 -39.37 13.04 21.93
N ASN A 381 -38.44 13.93 21.59
CA ASN A 381 -38.71 15.32 21.27
C ASN A 381 -39.16 15.46 19.81
N ASP A 382 -40.28 16.13 19.60
CA ASP A 382 -40.81 16.47 18.27
C ASP A 382 -40.57 17.93 17.88
N ASP A 383 -39.88 18.72 18.71
CA ASP A 383 -39.46 20.08 18.37
C ASP A 383 -38.39 20.08 17.28
N GLU A 384 -38.75 20.63 16.12
CA GLU A 384 -37.84 20.78 14.98
C GLU A 384 -36.84 21.93 15.15
N SER A 385 -36.96 22.78 16.17
CA SER A 385 -36.13 23.98 16.32
C SER A 385 -34.63 23.65 16.40
N ASP A 386 -34.27 22.63 17.20
CA ASP A 386 -32.88 22.18 17.35
C ASP A 386 -32.40 21.39 16.14
N PHE A 387 -33.30 20.67 15.47
CA PHE A 387 -33.02 20.00 14.20
C PHE A 387 -32.66 21.02 13.10
N LEU A 388 -33.47 22.07 12.95
CA LEU A 388 -33.23 23.15 11.99
C LEU A 388 -31.92 23.87 12.31
N LYS A 389 -31.66 24.15 13.59
CA LYS A 389 -30.41 24.78 14.02
C LYS A 389 -29.19 23.91 13.70
N ALA A 390 -29.25 22.61 14.00
CA ALA A 390 -28.20 21.65 13.67
C ALA A 390 -27.95 21.57 12.16
N LYS A 391 -29.03 21.58 11.35
CA LYS A 391 -28.98 21.57 9.89
C LYS A 391 -28.33 22.83 9.32
N GLU A 392 -28.67 24.02 9.84
CA GLU A 392 -28.06 25.30 9.44
C GLU A 392 -26.56 25.36 9.77
N ASP A 393 -26.21 25.01 11.01
CA ASP A 393 -24.82 25.00 11.46
C ASP A 393 -23.96 24.05 10.61
N LEU A 394 -24.50 22.86 10.29
CA LEU A 394 -23.80 21.88 9.48
C LEU A 394 -23.68 22.32 8.02
N LEU A 395 -24.69 23.03 7.47
CA LEU A 395 -24.60 23.65 6.15
C LEU A 395 -23.48 24.70 6.08
N GLU A 396 -23.32 25.53 7.12
CA GLU A 396 -22.21 26.49 7.21
C GLU A 396 -20.85 25.80 7.33
N GLU A 397 -20.76 24.73 8.10
CA GLU A 397 -19.50 24.00 8.29
C GLU A 397 -19.06 23.23 7.02
N ILE A 398 -20.02 22.65 6.28
CA ILE A 398 -19.75 21.91 5.04
C ILE A 398 -19.48 22.84 3.84
N LYS A 399 -19.62 24.18 3.97
CA LYS A 399 -19.22 25.10 2.89
C LYS A 399 -17.72 25.02 2.57
N ASP A 400 -16.90 24.89 3.62
CA ASP A 400 -15.45 24.77 3.53
C ASP A 400 -14.95 23.69 4.50
N PRO A 401 -15.18 22.40 4.17
CA PRO A 401 -14.88 21.31 5.07
C PRO A 401 -13.38 20.97 5.04
N GLU A 402 -12.83 20.63 6.20
CA GLU A 402 -11.47 20.12 6.28
C GLU A 402 -11.43 18.67 5.77
N PHE A 403 -10.98 18.46 4.54
CA PHE A 403 -10.70 17.12 4.03
C PHE A 403 -9.32 16.63 4.48
N LEU A 404 -9.29 15.47 5.11
CA LEU A 404 -8.07 14.75 5.46
C LEU A 404 -7.70 13.77 4.34
N PHE A 405 -6.41 13.73 3.99
CA PHE A 405 -5.82 12.77 3.03
C PHE A 405 -6.42 12.81 1.61
N SER A 406 -7.08 13.90 1.22
CA SER A 406 -7.66 14.07 -0.12
C SER A 406 -6.65 14.72 -1.08
N GLY A 407 -6.58 14.25 -2.32
CA GLY A 407 -5.77 14.88 -3.37
C GLY A 407 -6.39 16.15 -3.98
N ASN A 408 -7.31 16.82 -3.28
CA ASN A 408 -8.16 17.93 -3.74
C ASN A 408 -9.02 17.65 -4.99
N LYS A 409 -8.97 16.44 -5.57
CA LYS A 409 -9.81 16.04 -6.70
C LYS A 409 -11.28 15.98 -6.25
N ASP A 410 -12.18 16.59 -7.03
CA ASP A 410 -13.64 16.55 -6.84
C ASP A 410 -14.18 17.15 -5.52
N LYS A 411 -13.40 17.95 -4.79
CA LYS A 411 -13.85 18.61 -3.54
C LYS A 411 -15.16 19.39 -3.71
N ASP A 412 -15.22 20.26 -4.72
CA ASP A 412 -16.40 21.09 -4.98
C ASP A 412 -17.63 20.25 -5.30
N TYR A 413 -17.45 19.15 -6.04
CA TYR A 413 -18.51 18.21 -6.36
C TYR A 413 -19.02 17.50 -5.09
N LYS A 414 -18.13 17.03 -4.22
CA LYS A 414 -18.51 16.42 -2.93
C LYS A 414 -19.29 17.39 -2.05
N VAL A 415 -18.79 18.62 -1.91
CA VAL A 415 -19.46 19.68 -1.16
C VAL A 415 -20.87 19.95 -1.69
N LYS A 416 -21.05 19.94 -3.02
CA LYS A 416 -22.38 20.06 -3.64
C LYS A 416 -23.29 18.90 -3.24
N VAL A 417 -22.82 17.65 -3.34
CA VAL A 417 -23.60 16.46 -2.96
C VAL A 417 -23.97 16.48 -1.47
N PHE A 418 -23.05 16.88 -0.59
CA PHE A 418 -23.34 17.00 0.85
C PHE A 418 -24.43 18.04 1.13
N LYS A 419 -24.36 19.21 0.47
CA LYS A 419 -25.38 20.26 0.59
C LYS A 419 -26.75 19.78 0.11
N GLU A 420 -26.80 19.07 -1.01
CA GLU A 420 -28.05 18.52 -1.56
C GLU A 420 -28.65 17.46 -0.62
N GLY A 421 -27.82 16.52 -0.13
CA GLY A 421 -28.22 15.51 0.84
C GLY A 421 -28.80 16.13 2.11
N LEU A 422 -28.10 17.11 2.69
CA LEU A 422 -28.54 17.79 3.91
C LEU A 422 -29.82 18.59 3.71
N LYS A 423 -29.96 19.32 2.58
CA LYS A 423 -31.19 20.06 2.25
C LYS A 423 -32.41 19.15 2.14
N SER A 424 -32.25 17.97 1.54
CA SER A 424 -33.33 16.99 1.34
C SER A 424 -33.82 16.29 2.62
N MET A 425 -33.06 16.39 3.72
CA MET A 425 -33.38 15.72 4.97
C MET A 425 -34.36 16.54 5.81
N ASP A 426 -35.47 15.93 6.22
CA ASP A 426 -36.44 16.42 7.20
C ASP A 426 -36.29 15.64 8.52
N PHE A 427 -36.90 16.14 9.61
CA PHE A 427 -36.69 15.53 10.92
C PHE A 427 -37.31 14.13 11.00
N LYS A 428 -38.51 13.97 10.44
CA LYS A 428 -39.18 12.68 10.32
C LYS A 428 -38.35 11.66 9.55
N GLY A 429 -37.88 12.03 8.36
CA GLY A 429 -37.04 11.15 7.57
C GLY A 429 -35.72 10.82 8.24
N LEU A 430 -35.12 11.75 9.00
CA LEU A 430 -33.96 11.45 9.83
C LEU A 430 -34.26 10.35 10.86
N LYS A 431 -35.36 10.49 11.61
CA LYS A 431 -35.77 9.50 12.63
C LYS A 431 -36.04 8.13 11.99
N GLU A 432 -36.72 8.08 10.86
CA GLU A 432 -37.00 6.84 10.13
C GLU A 432 -35.73 6.13 9.64
N GLU A 433 -34.77 6.87 9.07
CA GLU A 433 -33.50 6.31 8.57
C GLU A 433 -32.61 5.76 9.71
N VAL A 434 -32.54 6.48 10.84
CA VAL A 434 -31.61 6.14 11.93
C VAL A 434 -32.24 5.21 12.97
N PHE A 435 -33.51 5.42 13.34
CA PHE A 435 -34.18 4.68 14.42
C PHE A 435 -35.21 3.66 13.92
N TYR A 436 -35.44 3.58 12.61
CA TYR A 436 -36.44 2.71 11.98
C TYR A 436 -37.89 3.05 12.29
N ALA A 437 -38.16 4.15 12.99
CA ALA A 437 -39.49 4.69 13.22
C ALA A 437 -39.39 6.20 13.50
N ASN A 438 -40.48 6.93 13.23
CA ASN A 438 -40.55 8.36 13.48
C ASN A 438 -40.84 8.72 14.94
N SER A 439 -41.50 7.84 15.69
CA SER A 439 -41.86 8.07 17.09
C SER A 439 -41.91 6.76 17.85
N GLY A 440 -41.76 6.83 19.17
CA GLY A 440 -41.80 5.69 20.07
C GLY A 440 -40.92 5.87 21.29
N HIS A 441 -40.96 4.89 22.18
CA HIS A 441 -40.09 4.82 23.36
C HIS A 441 -39.03 3.75 23.18
N ILE A 442 -37.87 3.97 23.81
CA ILE A 442 -36.76 3.02 23.78
C ILE A 442 -37.12 1.77 24.60
N GLU A 443 -36.91 0.60 24.02
CA GLU A 443 -36.89 -0.70 24.69
C GLU A 443 -35.47 -1.25 24.70
N VAL A 444 -35.07 -1.83 25.83
CA VAL A 444 -33.74 -2.41 26.02
C VAL A 444 -33.81 -3.92 25.85
N ILE A 445 -32.88 -4.48 25.07
CA ILE A 445 -32.71 -5.92 24.88
C ILE A 445 -31.38 -6.34 25.48
N ILE A 446 -31.43 -7.35 26.35
CA ILE A 446 -30.27 -7.94 27.01
C ILE A 446 -30.24 -9.43 26.74
N ASN A 447 -29.04 -9.96 26.46
CA ASN A 447 -28.78 -11.39 26.41
C ASN A 447 -28.25 -11.86 27.79
N PRO A 448 -28.98 -12.71 28.53
CA PRO A 448 -28.53 -13.21 29.83
C PRO A 448 -27.18 -13.93 29.80
N LYS A 449 -26.77 -14.47 28.64
CA LYS A 449 -25.48 -15.16 28.47
C LYS A 449 -24.31 -14.24 28.15
N ASN A 450 -24.56 -12.95 27.91
CA ASN A 450 -23.55 -11.98 27.50
C ASN A 450 -23.70 -10.68 28.30
N ASN A 451 -22.83 -10.48 29.28
CA ASN A 451 -22.83 -9.30 30.15
C ASN A 451 -22.07 -8.09 29.56
N GLN A 452 -21.78 -8.09 28.26
CA GLN A 452 -20.98 -7.04 27.62
C GLN A 452 -21.77 -6.20 26.60
N GLU A 453 -23.04 -6.52 26.35
CA GLU A 453 -23.81 -5.93 25.25
C GLU A 453 -25.22 -5.50 25.70
N ILE A 454 -25.59 -4.28 25.34
CA ILE A 454 -26.95 -3.73 25.53
C ILE A 454 -27.46 -3.24 24.18
N ALA A 455 -28.55 -3.84 23.70
CA ALA A 455 -29.18 -3.48 22.44
C ALA A 455 -30.42 -2.61 22.67
N PHE A 456 -30.66 -1.65 21.79
CA PHE A 456 -31.78 -0.71 21.88
C PHE A 456 -32.62 -0.74 20.59
N LYS A 457 -33.94 -0.81 20.77
CA LYS A 457 -34.93 -0.64 19.70
C LYS A 457 -36.03 0.31 20.15
N LEU A 458 -36.87 0.76 19.22
CA LEU A 458 -38.11 1.45 19.57
C LEU A 458 -39.23 0.42 19.77
N ASN A 459 -40.20 0.72 20.64
CA ASN A 459 -41.40 -0.12 20.81
C ASN A 459 -42.25 -0.21 19.52
N THR A 460 -42.13 0.77 18.64
CA THR A 460 -42.80 0.86 17.32
C THR A 460 -42.01 0.19 16.19
N SER A 461 -40.85 -0.41 16.48
CA SER A 461 -40.00 -1.08 15.49
C SER A 461 -39.45 -2.41 16.00
N ASP A 462 -39.34 -3.38 15.10
CA ASP A 462 -38.73 -4.68 15.41
C ASP A 462 -37.21 -4.69 15.24
N LYS A 463 -36.63 -3.60 14.69
CA LYS A 463 -35.20 -3.51 14.39
C LYS A 463 -34.44 -2.82 15.52
N VAL A 464 -33.30 -3.41 15.90
CA VAL A 464 -32.32 -2.80 16.80
C VAL A 464 -31.57 -1.72 16.04
N PHE A 465 -31.55 -0.50 16.57
CA PHE A 465 -30.86 0.64 15.96
C PHE A 465 -29.55 0.99 16.67
N CYS A 466 -29.42 0.72 17.97
CA CYS A 466 -28.23 1.08 18.75
C CYS A 466 -27.72 -0.11 19.58
N LEU A 467 -26.40 -0.23 19.69
CA LEU A 467 -25.71 -1.21 20.53
C LEU A 467 -24.66 -0.52 21.38
N ILE A 468 -24.72 -0.70 22.70
CA ILE A 468 -23.64 -0.35 23.64
C ILE A 468 -22.84 -1.63 23.91
N LYS A 469 -21.52 -1.57 23.73
CA LYS A 469 -20.61 -2.68 24.02
C LYS A 469 -19.52 -2.27 25.01
N ILE A 470 -19.60 -2.81 26.22
CA ILE A 470 -18.82 -2.38 27.38
C ILE A 470 -18.35 -3.58 28.20
N GLY A 471 -17.43 -3.38 29.15
CA GLY A 471 -16.81 -4.49 29.88
C GLY A 471 -17.80 -5.26 30.77
N ASP A 472 -18.72 -4.54 31.40
CA ASP A 472 -19.78 -5.10 32.24
C ASP A 472 -21.00 -4.17 32.19
N ILE A 473 -22.17 -4.73 31.86
CA ILE A 473 -23.45 -4.01 31.74
C ILE A 473 -24.26 -4.00 33.05
N THR A 474 -23.81 -4.68 34.09
CA THR A 474 -24.58 -4.89 35.33
C THR A 474 -25.03 -3.57 35.97
N GLU A 475 -24.11 -2.62 36.15
CA GLU A 475 -24.39 -1.27 36.67
C GLU A 475 -25.38 -0.51 35.77
N TRP A 476 -25.24 -0.64 34.44
CA TRP A 476 -26.15 -0.02 33.48
C TRP A 476 -27.59 -0.51 33.64
N ILE A 477 -27.77 -1.82 33.83
CA ILE A 477 -29.09 -2.44 34.01
C ILE A 477 -29.73 -1.96 35.32
N TYR A 478 -28.98 -2.02 36.42
CA TYR A 478 -29.53 -1.77 37.75
C TYR A 478 -29.68 -0.29 38.09
N GLU A 479 -28.81 0.58 37.57
CA GLU A 479 -28.74 1.98 37.99
C GLU A 479 -29.17 2.95 36.88
N LYS A 480 -28.66 2.76 35.66
CA LYS A 480 -28.79 3.76 34.58
C LYS A 480 -30.05 3.59 33.73
N LEU A 481 -30.62 2.39 33.67
CA LEU A 481 -31.77 2.05 32.83
C LEU A 481 -33.07 1.81 33.63
N LYS A 482 -33.14 2.24 34.91
CA LYS A 482 -34.30 2.03 35.79
C LYS A 482 -35.64 2.52 35.22
N SER A 483 -35.63 3.59 34.44
CA SER A 483 -36.83 4.20 33.85
C SER A 483 -37.21 3.64 32.48
N VAL A 484 -36.42 2.71 31.93
CA VAL A 484 -36.60 2.18 30.58
C VAL A 484 -37.10 0.74 30.64
N LYS A 485 -38.02 0.36 29.75
CA LYS A 485 -38.54 -1.02 29.70
C LYS A 485 -37.45 -1.98 29.24
N VAL A 486 -37.04 -2.88 30.13
CA VAL A 486 -36.07 -3.94 29.86
C VAL A 486 -36.78 -5.23 29.42
N VAL A 487 -36.43 -5.72 28.23
CA VAL A 487 -36.90 -6.98 27.65
C VAL A 487 -35.74 -7.98 27.62
N SER A 488 -35.80 -8.99 28.48
CA SER A 488 -34.84 -10.10 28.42
C SER A 488 -35.22 -11.05 27.28
N LYS A 489 -34.26 -11.34 26.39
CA LYS A 489 -34.48 -12.25 25.26
C LYS A 489 -33.40 -13.34 25.27
N ASN A 490 -33.82 -14.60 25.29
CA ASN A 490 -32.93 -15.72 25.02
C ASN A 490 -32.67 -15.77 23.51
N LEU A 491 -31.51 -15.29 23.08
CA LEU A 491 -31.07 -15.38 21.68
C LEU A 491 -30.74 -16.83 21.32
N SER A 492 -30.97 -17.21 20.06
CA SER A 492 -30.66 -18.57 19.57
C SER A 492 -29.15 -18.85 19.65
N PHE A 493 -28.72 -20.12 19.63
CA PHE A 493 -27.29 -20.51 19.65
C PHE A 493 -26.46 -19.87 18.52
N LYS A 494 -27.10 -19.39 17.43
CA LYS A 494 -26.44 -18.67 16.33
C LYS A 494 -26.33 -17.15 16.56
N GLU A 495 -27.05 -16.58 17.53
CA GLU A 495 -27.22 -15.14 17.78
C GLU A 495 -26.65 -14.69 19.14
N GLU A 496 -25.67 -15.39 19.71
CA GLU A 496 -25.18 -15.10 21.08
C GLU A 496 -24.56 -13.69 21.28
N SER A 497 -24.19 -12.98 20.20
CA SER A 497 -23.64 -11.61 20.27
C SER A 497 -24.05 -10.79 19.04
N TYR A 498 -24.69 -9.64 19.28
CA TYR A 498 -25.01 -8.66 18.24
C TYR A 498 -23.74 -8.06 17.62
N PHE A 499 -22.72 -7.82 18.44
CA PHE A 499 -21.46 -7.26 17.97
C PHE A 499 -20.73 -8.19 17.01
N SER A 500 -20.77 -9.51 17.25
CA SER A 500 -20.14 -10.50 16.37
C SER A 500 -20.73 -10.51 14.95
N GLN A 501 -21.97 -10.03 14.80
CA GLN A 501 -22.71 -9.95 13.54
C GLN A 501 -22.85 -8.51 13.03
N ILE A 502 -22.06 -7.56 13.53
CA ILE A 502 -22.22 -6.13 13.22
C ILE A 502 -22.22 -5.84 11.71
N ASP A 503 -21.51 -6.63 10.89
CA ASP A 503 -21.48 -6.43 9.43
C ASP A 503 -22.79 -6.80 8.73
N LYS A 504 -23.62 -7.64 9.34
CA LYS A 504 -24.90 -8.11 8.80
C LYS A 504 -26.10 -7.61 9.59
N SER A 505 -25.88 -6.79 10.61
CA SER A 505 -26.93 -6.33 11.51
C SER A 505 -27.61 -5.04 11.03
N SER A 506 -28.80 -4.77 11.55
CA SER A 506 -29.51 -3.49 11.40
C SER A 506 -28.97 -2.38 12.32
N ILE A 507 -27.90 -2.60 13.07
CA ILE A 507 -27.44 -1.60 14.05
C ILE A 507 -26.88 -0.40 13.29
N ASN A 508 -27.34 0.80 13.62
CA ASN A 508 -26.96 2.07 13.00
C ASN A 508 -26.00 2.87 13.88
N ILE A 509 -26.05 2.66 15.19
CA ILE A 509 -25.22 3.35 16.19
C ILE A 509 -24.52 2.31 17.06
N LEU A 510 -23.20 2.38 17.14
CA LEU A 510 -22.39 1.52 17.98
C LEU A 510 -21.58 2.38 18.97
N VAL A 511 -21.80 2.16 20.26
CA VAL A 511 -21.25 2.97 21.36
C VAL A 511 -20.34 2.11 22.22
N GLY A 512 -19.18 2.65 22.60
CA GLY A 512 -18.23 1.95 23.46
C GLY A 512 -16.93 2.73 23.66
N SER A 513 -15.99 2.13 24.40
CA SER A 513 -14.69 2.75 24.71
C SER A 513 -13.53 1.89 24.18
N ARG A 514 -12.80 1.20 25.06
CA ARG A 514 -11.63 0.38 24.75
C ARG A 514 -11.98 -0.97 24.11
N THR A 515 -13.24 -1.41 24.20
CA THR A 515 -13.70 -2.69 23.64
C THR A 515 -13.60 -2.74 22.11
N PHE A 516 -13.48 -1.58 21.44
CA PHE A 516 -13.35 -1.47 19.98
C PHE A 516 -11.89 -1.44 19.49
N GLU A 517 -10.91 -1.52 20.38
CA GLU A 517 -9.49 -1.50 20.03
C GLU A 517 -9.09 -2.67 19.12
N THR A 518 -9.56 -3.88 19.41
CA THR A 518 -9.18 -5.13 18.71
C THR A 518 -10.40 -6.03 18.50
N GLY A 519 -10.27 -7.06 17.65
CA GLY A 519 -11.27 -8.14 17.61
C GLY A 519 -12.45 -7.99 16.64
N TRP A 520 -12.51 -6.95 15.79
CA TRP A 520 -13.60 -6.78 14.80
C TRP A 520 -13.11 -6.21 13.46
N ASP A 521 -13.82 -6.54 12.35
CA ASP A 521 -13.53 -6.09 10.99
C ASP A 521 -14.77 -5.63 10.22
N SER A 522 -15.12 -4.33 10.30
CA SER A 522 -16.25 -3.75 9.55
C SER A 522 -15.84 -2.60 8.63
N THR A 523 -16.53 -2.50 7.49
CA THR A 523 -16.44 -1.44 6.47
C THR A 523 -17.61 -0.44 6.53
N ARG A 524 -18.61 -0.73 7.36
CA ARG A 524 -19.81 0.10 7.61
C ARG A 524 -19.53 1.49 8.24
N PRO A 525 -18.50 1.68 9.11
CA PRO A 525 -18.27 2.96 9.78
C PRO A 525 -18.20 4.13 8.80
N SER A 526 -19.07 5.13 8.98
CA SER A 526 -19.20 6.28 8.07
C SER A 526 -19.29 7.61 8.82
N VAL A 527 -19.63 7.57 10.11
CA VAL A 527 -19.51 8.69 11.06
C VAL A 527 -18.75 8.23 12.29
N ILE A 528 -17.80 9.03 12.78
CA ILE A 528 -17.14 8.83 14.08
C ILE A 528 -17.38 10.04 14.96
N LEU A 529 -17.87 9.78 16.17
CA LEU A 529 -18.02 10.77 17.23
C LEU A 529 -17.05 10.42 18.38
N PHE A 530 -16.10 11.32 18.67
CA PHE A 530 -15.16 11.17 19.79
C PHE A 530 -15.61 12.03 20.98
N LEU A 531 -16.25 11.43 21.96
CA LEU A 531 -16.75 12.08 23.17
C LEU A 531 -15.66 12.09 24.26
N ASN A 532 -15.06 13.25 24.50
CA ASN A 532 -14.11 13.52 25.59
C ASN A 532 -12.82 12.65 25.60
N ILE A 533 -12.42 12.10 24.45
CA ILE A 533 -11.23 11.24 24.32
C ILE A 533 -9.96 12.05 23.95
N GLY A 534 -8.77 11.51 24.22
CA GLY A 534 -7.49 12.03 23.69
C GLY A 534 -6.63 12.83 24.68
N LEU A 535 -7.05 12.91 25.95
CA LEU A 535 -6.36 13.69 26.99
C LEU A 535 -4.97 13.13 27.36
N ASP A 536 -4.79 11.81 27.35
CA ASP A 536 -3.53 11.12 27.62
C ASP A 536 -2.99 10.38 26.37
N ASP A 537 -1.74 9.91 26.43
CA ASP A 537 -1.08 9.29 25.28
C ASP A 537 -1.70 7.95 24.85
N ASP A 538 -2.30 7.21 25.78
CA ASP A 538 -3.02 5.98 25.45
C ASP A 538 -4.34 6.28 24.73
N ALA A 539 -5.07 7.32 25.14
CA ALA A 539 -6.26 7.78 24.45
C ALA A 539 -5.95 8.34 23.06
N LYS A 540 -4.78 8.97 22.84
CA LYS A 540 -4.34 9.36 21.49
C LYS A 540 -4.11 8.14 20.58
N LYS A 541 -3.54 7.06 21.11
CA LYS A 541 -3.40 5.78 20.35
C LYS A 541 -4.76 5.22 19.99
N LEU A 542 -5.73 5.26 20.92
CA LEU A 542 -7.11 4.86 20.65
C LEU A 542 -7.73 5.66 19.50
N VAL A 543 -7.60 7.00 19.51
CA VAL A 543 -8.08 7.85 18.40
C VAL A 543 -7.51 7.41 17.05
N LYS A 544 -6.20 7.18 16.98
CA LYS A 544 -5.52 6.75 15.75
C LYS A 544 -5.98 5.36 15.27
N GLN A 545 -6.14 4.40 16.18
CA GLN A 545 -6.62 3.07 15.86
C GLN A 545 -8.08 3.09 15.39
N SER A 546 -8.94 3.83 16.10
CA SER A 546 -10.35 4.02 15.77
C SER A 546 -10.54 4.71 14.43
N PHE A 547 -9.75 5.76 14.15
CA PHE A 547 -9.73 6.43 12.87
C PHE A 547 -9.33 5.47 11.73
N GLY A 548 -8.27 4.67 11.94
CA GLY A 548 -7.84 3.63 10.99
C GLY A 548 -8.92 2.57 10.71
N ARG A 549 -9.77 2.25 11.69
CA ARG A 549 -10.93 1.36 11.52
C ARG A 549 -12.07 2.04 10.76
N GLY A 550 -12.28 3.33 10.99
CA GLY A 550 -13.30 4.13 10.32
C GLY A 550 -13.10 4.28 8.83
N VAL A 551 -11.85 4.44 8.38
CA VAL A 551 -11.53 4.70 6.97
C VAL A 551 -11.60 3.46 6.08
N ARG A 552 -12.02 2.29 6.58
CA ARG A 552 -12.12 1.08 5.75
C ARG A 552 -13.19 1.25 4.69
N ILE A 553 -12.90 0.74 3.49
CA ILE A 553 -13.81 0.85 2.35
C ILE A 553 -13.93 -0.45 1.58
N GLU A 554 -15.11 -0.66 1.02
CA GLU A 554 -15.42 -1.69 0.05
C GLU A 554 -16.59 -1.18 -0.79
N SER A 555 -16.28 -0.64 -1.97
CA SER A 555 -17.28 -0.02 -2.84
C SER A 555 -18.08 -1.06 -3.61
N VAL A 556 -17.41 -2.16 -3.98
CA VAL A 556 -17.98 -3.33 -4.62
C VAL A 556 -17.60 -4.54 -3.78
N LYS A 557 -18.49 -5.52 -3.67
CA LYS A 557 -18.26 -6.74 -2.90
C LYS A 557 -16.91 -7.40 -3.25
N ASN A 558 -16.13 -7.70 -2.23
CA ASN A 558 -14.76 -8.22 -2.25
C ASN A 558 -13.70 -7.29 -2.87
N GLN A 559 -14.02 -6.02 -3.15
CA GLN A 559 -13.10 -5.03 -3.71
C GLN A 559 -12.90 -3.86 -2.74
N ARG A 560 -11.83 -3.94 -1.95
CA ARG A 560 -11.49 -2.97 -0.88
C ARG A 560 -10.79 -1.70 -1.41
N GLN A 561 -11.40 -1.05 -2.39
CA GLN A 561 -10.94 0.24 -2.94
C GLN A 561 -12.12 1.15 -3.27
N ARG A 562 -11.85 2.46 -3.35
CA ARG A 562 -12.77 3.48 -3.87
C ARG A 562 -13.14 3.20 -5.32
N LEU A 563 -14.39 3.47 -5.68
CA LEU A 563 -15.02 3.22 -6.98
C LEU A 563 -14.20 3.76 -8.16
N ALA A 564 -13.53 4.90 -7.98
CA ALA A 564 -12.68 5.49 -9.01
C ALA A 564 -11.54 4.56 -9.45
N TYR A 565 -10.96 3.79 -8.53
CA TYR A 565 -9.78 2.95 -8.73
C TYR A 565 -10.11 1.54 -9.24
N LEU A 566 -11.39 1.13 -9.20
CA LEU A 566 -11.82 -0.21 -9.59
C LEU A 566 -11.90 -0.36 -11.11
N ASP A 567 -11.55 -1.52 -11.66
CA ASP A 567 -11.74 -1.81 -13.09
C ASP A 567 -13.15 -2.32 -13.35
N ILE A 568 -14.13 -1.39 -13.39
CA ILE A 568 -15.55 -1.67 -13.67
C ILE A 568 -16.08 -0.72 -14.76
N ASP A 569 -17.25 -1.05 -15.31
CA ASP A 569 -17.90 -0.28 -16.38
C ASP A 569 -18.02 1.22 -16.05
N GLY A 570 -17.61 2.06 -17.02
CA GLY A 570 -17.58 3.51 -16.86
C GLY A 570 -18.96 4.16 -16.67
N ALA A 571 -20.02 3.58 -17.24
CA ALA A 571 -21.39 4.05 -17.03
C ALA A 571 -21.86 3.79 -15.60
N ILE A 572 -21.52 2.62 -15.03
CA ILE A 572 -21.79 2.30 -13.62
C ILE A 572 -21.04 3.28 -12.70
N LYS A 573 -19.76 3.53 -12.96
CA LYS A 573 -18.97 4.53 -12.19
C LYS A 573 -19.62 5.91 -12.21
N LYS A 574 -20.11 6.34 -13.39
CA LYS A 574 -20.75 7.65 -13.55
C LYS A 574 -22.08 7.73 -12.82
N ALA A 575 -22.90 6.67 -12.89
CA ALA A 575 -24.19 6.60 -12.20
C ALA A 575 -24.03 6.62 -10.67
N LEU A 576 -23.05 5.89 -10.14
CA LEU A 576 -22.78 5.81 -8.70
C LEU A 576 -21.89 6.95 -8.17
N LYS A 577 -21.51 7.93 -9.00
CA LYS A 577 -20.66 9.05 -8.58
C LYS A 577 -21.24 9.84 -7.38
N PRO A 578 -22.54 10.16 -7.31
CA PRO A 578 -23.13 10.80 -6.13
C PRO A 578 -23.05 9.91 -4.87
N ASN A 579 -23.32 8.61 -5.01
CA ASN A 579 -23.24 7.63 -3.92
C ASN A 579 -21.80 7.51 -3.41
N ALA A 580 -20.82 7.43 -4.30
CA ALA A 580 -19.40 7.40 -3.95
C ALA A 580 -18.96 8.66 -3.21
N ALA A 581 -19.41 9.85 -3.66
CA ALA A 581 -19.11 11.10 -2.98
C ALA A 581 -19.54 11.08 -1.51
N MET A 582 -20.70 10.47 -1.22
CA MET A 582 -21.29 10.39 0.12
C MET A 582 -20.76 9.22 0.97
N LEU A 583 -20.70 8.01 0.41
CA LEU A 583 -20.39 6.76 1.13
C LEU A 583 -18.91 6.42 1.21
N GLU A 584 -18.08 7.01 0.35
CA GLU A 584 -16.61 6.92 0.45
C GLU A 584 -16.03 8.04 1.33
N THR A 585 -16.89 8.78 2.03
CA THR A 585 -16.51 9.84 2.97
C THR A 585 -16.79 9.39 4.40
N LEU A 586 -15.79 9.49 5.27
CA LEU A 586 -15.90 9.30 6.71
C LEU A 586 -16.01 10.67 7.38
N PHE A 587 -17.13 10.96 8.04
CA PHE A 587 -17.26 12.18 8.83
C PHE A 587 -16.71 11.96 10.24
N VAL A 588 -15.83 12.85 10.69
CA VAL A 588 -15.20 12.76 12.01
C VAL A 588 -15.50 14.01 12.83
N ILE A 589 -16.06 13.77 14.02
CA ILE A 589 -16.56 14.80 14.93
C ILE A 589 -15.85 14.63 16.27
N PRO A 590 -14.78 15.41 16.53
CA PRO A 590 -14.17 15.48 17.84
C PRO A 590 -14.94 16.44 18.75
N THR A 591 -15.14 16.08 20.02
CA THR A 591 -15.76 17.01 21.00
C THR A 591 -14.76 17.87 21.76
N ASN A 592 -13.45 17.57 21.67
CA ASN A 592 -12.41 18.30 22.38
C ASN A 592 -11.16 18.57 21.51
N HIS A 593 -10.35 19.53 21.96
CA HIS A 593 -9.12 19.94 21.28
C HIS A 593 -8.08 18.82 21.19
N ALA A 594 -8.00 17.93 22.19
CA ALA A 594 -6.98 16.89 22.24
C ALA A 594 -7.19 15.80 21.17
N SER A 595 -8.44 15.37 20.95
CA SER A 595 -8.82 14.49 19.83
C SER A 595 -8.57 15.15 18.47
N LEU A 596 -8.90 16.44 18.35
CA LEU A 596 -8.65 17.22 17.14
C LEU A 596 -7.15 17.25 16.80
N GLU A 597 -6.29 17.59 17.76
CA GLU A 597 -4.84 17.58 17.59
C GLU A 597 -4.30 16.20 17.22
N ALA A 598 -4.80 15.14 17.86
CA ALA A 598 -4.41 13.77 17.55
C ALA A 598 -4.72 13.41 16.09
N ILE A 599 -5.90 13.77 15.58
CA ILE A 599 -6.30 13.54 14.18
C ILE A 599 -5.43 14.35 13.22
N LEU A 600 -5.21 15.64 13.51
CA LEU A 600 -4.34 16.51 12.71
C LEU A 600 -2.89 16.04 12.72
N LYS A 601 -2.41 15.42 13.81
CA LYS A 601 -1.09 14.79 13.85
C LYS A 601 -1.00 13.60 12.89
N ILE A 602 -2.04 12.77 12.78
CA ILE A 602 -2.09 11.66 11.80
C ILE A 602 -1.97 12.21 10.38
N GLN A 603 -2.66 13.33 10.09
CA GLN A 603 -2.54 14.03 8.81
C GLN A 603 -1.09 14.46 8.55
N LYS A 604 -0.47 15.19 9.49
CA LYS A 604 0.93 15.62 9.39
C LYS A 604 1.89 14.44 9.21
N GLU A 605 1.70 13.33 9.93
CA GLU A 605 2.51 12.11 9.79
C GLU A 605 2.44 11.52 8.37
N SER A 606 1.31 11.68 7.67
CA SER A 606 1.15 11.22 6.28
C SER A 606 1.60 12.22 5.22
N GLU A 607 1.52 13.52 5.51
CA GLU A 607 2.10 14.58 4.68
C GLU A 607 3.62 14.51 4.75
N ASN A 608 4.15 14.07 5.90
CA ASN A 608 5.55 13.76 6.14
C ASN A 608 6.05 12.47 5.45
N ARG A 609 5.56 12.14 4.24
CA ARG A 609 6.36 11.41 3.23
C ARG A 609 7.48 12.31 2.67
N GLY A 610 8.20 13.00 3.54
CA GLY A 610 9.32 13.86 3.13
C GLY A 610 8.96 15.29 2.75
N GLU A 611 7.71 15.75 2.83
CA GLU A 611 7.46 17.20 2.77
C GLU A 611 7.76 17.84 4.13
N ASN A 612 8.86 18.60 4.17
CA ASN A 612 9.33 19.47 5.26
C ASN A 612 10.31 18.95 6.31
N ARG A 613 10.87 17.74 6.20
CA ARG A 613 12.04 17.33 7.03
C ARG A 613 13.10 16.47 6.35
N GLY A 614 12.92 16.07 5.09
CA GLY A 614 13.93 15.33 4.34
C GLY A 614 14.93 16.25 3.64
N SER A 615 16.08 15.69 3.27
CA SER A 615 17.01 16.26 2.31
C SER A 615 16.42 16.33 0.90
N TRP A 616 15.30 15.65 0.61
CA TRP A 616 14.65 15.59 -0.69
C TRP A 616 13.25 16.23 -0.68
N ARG A 617 12.87 16.87 -1.79
CA ARG A 617 11.65 17.66 -2.01
C ARG A 617 10.99 17.22 -3.31
N GLU A 618 9.66 17.19 -3.38
CA GLU A 618 8.95 16.86 -4.62
C GLU A 618 8.57 18.12 -5.39
N ILE A 619 8.89 18.15 -6.69
CA ILE A 619 8.53 19.21 -7.62
C ILE A 619 7.58 18.64 -8.68
N LYS A 620 6.55 19.44 -8.98
CA LYS A 620 5.57 19.14 -10.01
C LYS A 620 5.84 19.99 -11.26
N LEU A 621 6.05 19.32 -12.38
CA LEU A 621 6.11 19.93 -13.70
C LEU A 621 4.73 20.01 -14.36
N GLU A 622 4.64 20.77 -15.44
CA GLU A 622 3.40 20.99 -16.17
C GLU A 622 3.30 20.08 -17.39
N LYS A 623 2.08 19.59 -17.65
CA LYS A 623 1.77 18.83 -18.86
C LYS A 623 1.73 19.79 -20.05
N THR A 624 2.37 19.39 -21.15
CA THR A 624 2.35 20.17 -22.38
C THR A 624 0.97 20.08 -23.05
N PRO A 625 0.39 21.19 -23.52
CA PRO A 625 -0.92 21.18 -24.20
C PRO A 625 -0.86 20.46 -25.56
N ILE A 626 -1.15 19.16 -25.59
CA ILE A 626 -1.23 18.34 -26.81
C ILE A 626 -2.69 18.13 -27.20
N LYS A 627 -3.08 18.56 -28.41
CA LYS A 627 -4.47 18.47 -28.91
C LYS A 627 -4.85 17.09 -29.48
N HIS A 628 -3.86 16.28 -29.85
CA HIS A 628 -4.07 14.95 -30.42
C HIS A 628 -4.31 13.90 -29.34
N ALA A 629 -5.15 12.91 -29.61
CA ALA A 629 -5.32 11.76 -28.75
C ALA A 629 -4.07 10.87 -28.81
N LEU A 630 -3.44 10.64 -27.66
CA LEU A 630 -2.26 9.78 -27.54
C LEU A 630 -2.72 8.37 -27.14
N PHE A 631 -2.57 7.36 -27.99
CA PHE A 631 -3.02 6.01 -27.67
C PHE A 631 -1.94 5.17 -26.98
N VAL A 632 -2.36 4.22 -26.15
CA VAL A 632 -1.46 3.33 -25.41
C VAL A 632 -2.05 1.93 -25.31
N PRO A 633 -1.21 0.87 -25.26
CA PRO A 633 -1.67 -0.51 -25.15
C PRO A 633 -2.56 -0.76 -23.93
N CYS A 634 -3.52 -1.68 -24.10
CA CYS A 634 -4.36 -2.24 -23.05
C CYS A 634 -4.25 -3.76 -23.05
N TYR A 635 -4.37 -4.38 -21.89
CA TYR A 635 -4.13 -5.82 -21.72
C TYR A 635 -5.32 -6.53 -21.10
N ARG A 636 -5.50 -7.81 -21.45
CA ARG A 636 -6.42 -8.76 -20.78
C ARG A 636 -5.62 -9.95 -20.26
N LYS A 637 -6.06 -10.56 -19.16
CA LYS A 637 -5.40 -11.74 -18.56
C LYS A 637 -6.00 -13.02 -19.14
N GLU A 638 -5.16 -13.92 -19.63
CA GLU A 638 -5.56 -15.22 -20.15
C GLU A 638 -4.58 -16.32 -19.68
N PRO A 639 -5.06 -17.50 -19.23
CA PRO A 639 -4.19 -18.64 -18.95
C PRO A 639 -3.58 -19.15 -20.25
N THR A 640 -2.24 -19.20 -20.32
CA THR A 640 -1.51 -19.65 -21.51
C THR A 640 -0.74 -20.92 -21.18
N SER A 641 -0.67 -21.89 -22.09
CA SER A 641 0.16 -23.08 -21.86
C SER A 641 1.64 -22.69 -21.83
N VAL A 642 2.41 -23.21 -20.88
CA VAL A 642 3.87 -22.99 -20.83
C VAL A 642 4.58 -23.41 -22.13
N LEU A 643 4.01 -24.34 -22.90
CA LEU A 643 4.56 -24.80 -24.18
C LEU A 643 4.40 -23.78 -25.32
N GLU A 644 3.53 -22.79 -25.16
CA GLU A 644 3.35 -21.69 -26.11
C GLU A 644 4.31 -20.53 -25.82
N LEU A 645 4.96 -20.54 -24.66
CA LEU A 645 6.01 -19.58 -24.33
C LEU A 645 7.30 -19.90 -25.10
N PRO A 646 8.11 -18.89 -25.45
CA PRO A 646 9.42 -19.16 -26.01
C PRO A 646 10.36 -19.78 -24.95
N GLU A 647 11.31 -20.60 -25.39
CA GLU A 647 12.18 -21.40 -24.50
C GLU A 647 12.99 -20.53 -23.53
N ASN A 648 13.41 -19.34 -23.96
CA ASN A 648 14.10 -18.38 -23.10
C ASN A 648 13.21 -17.84 -21.95
N ALA A 649 11.90 -17.84 -22.11
CA ALA A 649 10.89 -17.44 -21.11
C ALA A 649 10.38 -18.62 -20.26
N SER A 650 10.70 -19.85 -20.64
CA SER A 650 10.32 -21.08 -19.93
C SER A 650 10.99 -21.23 -18.55
N PHE A 651 10.68 -22.31 -17.83
CA PHE A 651 11.14 -22.52 -16.46
C PHE A 651 12.67 -22.64 -16.39
N LYS A 652 13.30 -21.87 -15.49
CA LYS A 652 14.75 -21.83 -15.28
C LYS A 652 15.21 -22.97 -14.38
N MET A 653 16.28 -23.66 -14.79
CA MET A 653 16.97 -24.63 -13.92
C MET A 653 18.41 -24.87 -14.39
N SER A 654 19.25 -25.45 -13.54
CA SER A 654 20.60 -25.87 -13.93
C SER A 654 20.56 -27.12 -14.82
N GLU A 655 21.62 -27.33 -15.60
CA GLU A 655 21.75 -28.55 -16.42
C GLU A 655 21.70 -29.82 -15.56
N LYS A 656 22.30 -29.77 -14.36
CA LYS A 656 22.25 -30.86 -13.39
C LYS A 656 20.82 -31.15 -12.96
N ASN A 657 20.03 -30.12 -12.58
CA ASN A 657 18.64 -30.36 -12.18
C ASN A 657 17.79 -30.91 -13.31
N PHE A 658 18.02 -30.48 -14.55
CA PHE A 658 17.30 -31.05 -15.69
C PHE A 658 17.62 -32.54 -15.88
N LYS A 659 18.90 -32.91 -15.73
CA LYS A 659 19.32 -34.32 -15.76
C LYS A 659 18.64 -35.11 -14.64
N ASP A 660 18.70 -34.60 -13.42
CA ASP A 660 18.11 -35.23 -12.24
C ASP A 660 16.58 -35.38 -12.40
N LEU A 661 15.89 -34.34 -12.89
CA LEU A 661 14.45 -34.37 -13.18
C LEU A 661 14.11 -35.45 -14.21
N LYS A 662 14.86 -35.52 -15.31
CA LYS A 662 14.63 -36.48 -16.39
C LYS A 662 14.84 -37.91 -15.91
N GLU A 663 15.91 -38.16 -15.14
CA GLU A 663 16.19 -39.46 -14.55
C GLU A 663 15.09 -39.85 -13.56
N TYR A 664 14.74 -38.94 -12.66
CA TYR A 664 13.71 -39.13 -11.66
C TYR A 664 12.32 -39.40 -12.27
N PHE A 665 11.95 -38.70 -13.35
CA PHE A 665 10.71 -38.91 -14.09
C PHE A 665 10.68 -40.28 -14.80
N ASN A 666 11.82 -40.79 -15.25
CA ASN A 666 11.93 -42.08 -15.94
C ASN A 666 11.98 -43.28 -14.99
N LEU A 667 12.53 -43.11 -13.78
CA LEU A 667 12.68 -44.19 -12.79
C LEU A 667 11.36 -44.52 -12.08
N MET A 668 10.37 -43.63 -12.14
CA MET A 668 9.09 -43.78 -11.44
C MET A 668 7.96 -44.08 -12.43
N SER A 669 7.05 -45.01 -12.10
CA SER A 669 5.86 -45.22 -12.93
C SER A 669 4.95 -43.99 -12.89
N GLU A 670 4.24 -43.71 -13.97
CA GLU A 670 3.29 -42.59 -14.10
C GLU A 670 2.35 -42.43 -12.88
N LYS A 671 1.70 -43.53 -12.44
CA LYS A 671 0.78 -43.51 -11.29
C LYS A 671 1.44 -43.08 -9.99
N HIS A 672 2.66 -43.56 -9.74
CA HIS A 672 3.43 -43.19 -8.54
C HIS A 672 3.91 -41.75 -8.60
N PHE A 673 4.35 -41.27 -9.77
CA PHE A 673 4.77 -39.87 -9.95
C PHE A 673 3.59 -38.90 -9.73
N ILE A 674 2.43 -39.22 -10.30
CA ILE A 674 1.19 -38.48 -10.12
C ILE A 674 0.78 -38.41 -8.65
N LEU A 675 0.81 -39.54 -7.93
CA LEU A 675 0.47 -39.57 -6.51
C LEU A 675 1.46 -38.76 -5.66
N LYS A 676 2.77 -38.98 -5.87
CA LYS A 676 3.82 -38.35 -5.05
C LYS A 676 3.82 -36.82 -5.21
N HIS A 677 3.61 -36.31 -6.42
CA HIS A 677 3.61 -34.87 -6.72
C HIS A 677 2.21 -34.27 -6.81
N GLU A 678 1.19 -35.07 -6.48
CA GLU A 678 -0.22 -34.68 -6.44
C GLU A 678 -0.73 -34.07 -7.76
N ILE A 679 -0.26 -34.55 -8.92
CA ILE A 679 -0.60 -34.04 -10.26
C ILE A 679 -1.86 -34.76 -10.77
N TYR A 680 -3.01 -34.46 -10.16
CA TYR A 680 -4.25 -35.20 -10.40
C TYR A 680 -4.94 -34.90 -11.73
N ASP A 681 -4.70 -33.73 -12.35
CA ASP A 681 -5.21 -33.45 -13.69
C ASP A 681 -4.33 -34.16 -14.74
N PRO A 682 -4.90 -35.07 -15.56
CA PRO A 682 -4.14 -35.73 -16.62
C PRO A 682 -3.48 -34.77 -17.62
N LYS A 683 -4.07 -33.58 -17.83
CA LYS A 683 -3.51 -32.56 -18.73
C LYS A 683 -2.19 -32.00 -18.20
N ASP A 684 -2.09 -31.80 -16.89
CA ASP A 684 -0.90 -31.25 -16.23
C ASP A 684 0.28 -32.21 -16.36
N TYR A 685 0.02 -33.50 -16.13
CA TYR A 685 1.04 -34.55 -16.29
C TYR A 685 1.52 -34.66 -17.74
N GLU A 686 0.60 -34.68 -18.70
CA GLU A 686 0.94 -34.74 -20.13
C GLU A 686 1.71 -33.49 -20.59
N GLN A 687 1.40 -32.32 -20.04
CA GLN A 687 2.13 -31.10 -20.33
C GLN A 687 3.55 -31.12 -19.76
N LEU A 688 3.73 -31.52 -18.50
CA LEU A 688 5.05 -31.70 -17.89
C LEU A 688 5.90 -32.71 -18.68
N LYS A 689 5.30 -33.84 -19.05
CA LYS A 689 5.93 -34.88 -19.89
C LYS A 689 6.40 -34.31 -21.23
N LYS A 690 5.57 -33.51 -21.90
CA LYS A 690 5.95 -32.82 -23.14
C LYS A 690 7.09 -31.82 -22.94
N MET A 691 7.10 -31.07 -21.84
CA MET A 691 8.22 -30.16 -21.52
C MET A 691 9.53 -30.92 -21.37
N ILE A 692 9.53 -32.04 -20.64
CA ILE A 692 10.71 -32.90 -20.43
C ILE A 692 11.19 -33.51 -21.75
N GLN A 693 10.27 -33.99 -22.59
CA GLN A 693 10.58 -34.58 -23.90
C GLN A 693 11.15 -33.57 -24.89
N LYS A 694 10.56 -32.36 -24.97
CA LYS A 694 11.00 -31.29 -25.87
C LYS A 694 12.15 -30.45 -25.30
N VAL A 695 12.62 -30.74 -24.09
CA VAL A 695 13.63 -29.94 -23.37
C VAL A 695 13.22 -28.46 -23.30
N HIS A 696 11.94 -28.21 -23.01
CA HIS A 696 11.39 -26.85 -22.98
C HIS A 696 11.67 -26.16 -21.63
N PHE A 697 12.96 -25.92 -21.35
CA PHE A 697 13.47 -25.32 -20.12
C PHE A 697 14.63 -24.37 -20.39
N LYS A 698 14.67 -23.25 -19.68
CA LYS A 698 15.81 -22.34 -19.75
C LYS A 698 16.93 -22.84 -18.85
N LYS A 699 18.03 -23.30 -19.45
CA LYS A 699 19.21 -23.74 -18.70
C LYS A 699 20.00 -22.54 -18.18
N VAL A 700 20.18 -22.46 -16.87
CA VAL A 700 20.91 -21.39 -16.19
C VAL A 700 21.80 -22.01 -15.10
N SER A 701 23.12 -21.88 -15.24
CA SER A 701 24.10 -22.53 -14.35
C SER A 701 23.96 -22.10 -12.88
N THR A 702 23.59 -20.84 -12.62
CA THR A 702 23.35 -20.28 -11.29
C THR A 702 22.00 -20.68 -10.66
N TRP A 703 21.14 -21.36 -11.42
CA TRP A 703 19.76 -21.66 -11.03
C TRP A 703 19.60 -23.12 -10.58
N HIS A 704 20.31 -23.49 -9.51
CA HIS A 704 20.30 -24.85 -8.98
C HIS A 704 19.36 -25.01 -7.77
N TYR A 705 18.36 -25.88 -7.92
CA TYR A 705 17.49 -26.37 -6.86
C TYR A 705 18.20 -27.48 -6.09
N LYS A 706 18.28 -27.33 -4.76
CA LYS A 706 18.82 -28.37 -3.87
C LYS A 706 17.83 -29.51 -3.64
N ASP A 707 16.54 -29.23 -3.76
CA ASP A 707 15.43 -30.15 -3.53
C ASP A 707 14.64 -30.36 -4.84
N LEU A 708 14.59 -31.60 -5.30
CA LEU A 708 13.88 -32.03 -6.51
C LEU A 708 12.36 -32.00 -6.35
N ASP A 709 11.85 -32.39 -5.18
CA ASP A 709 10.41 -32.44 -4.92
C ASP A 709 9.84 -31.01 -4.90
N TYR A 710 10.57 -30.06 -4.29
CA TYR A 710 10.24 -28.63 -4.36
C TYR A 710 10.28 -28.10 -5.80
N MET A 711 11.31 -28.43 -6.57
CA MET A 711 11.41 -27.99 -7.96
C MET A 711 10.22 -28.49 -8.80
N ILE A 712 9.79 -29.74 -8.62
CA ILE A 712 8.64 -30.31 -9.33
C ILE A 712 7.33 -29.63 -8.92
N SER A 713 7.15 -29.35 -7.63
CA SER A 713 6.03 -28.54 -7.12
C SER A 713 5.99 -27.15 -7.76
N GLU A 714 7.15 -26.49 -7.91
CA GLU A 714 7.25 -25.18 -8.57
C GLU A 714 6.93 -25.25 -10.07
N ILE A 715 7.36 -26.29 -10.78
CA ILE A 715 7.02 -26.48 -12.20
C ILE A 715 5.51 -26.71 -12.35
N LYS A 716 4.94 -27.57 -11.51
CA LYS A 716 3.50 -27.88 -11.49
C LYS A 716 2.66 -26.61 -11.33
N GLY A 717 2.99 -25.77 -10.36
CA GLY A 717 2.29 -24.51 -10.12
C GLY A 717 2.38 -23.49 -11.28
N LYS A 718 3.26 -23.73 -12.26
CA LYS A 718 3.56 -22.83 -13.37
C LYS A 718 3.27 -23.45 -14.74
N LEU A 719 2.49 -24.53 -14.82
CA LEU A 719 2.14 -25.13 -16.12
C LEU A 719 1.24 -24.21 -16.97
N TYR A 720 0.37 -23.41 -16.33
CA TYR A 720 -0.54 -22.48 -17.01
C TYR A 720 -0.44 -21.07 -16.42
N PRO A 721 0.67 -20.35 -16.70
CA PRO A 721 0.78 -18.98 -16.22
C PRO A 721 -0.30 -18.08 -16.83
N ASN A 722 -0.87 -17.20 -16.01
CA ASN A 722 -1.72 -16.11 -16.47
C ASN A 722 -0.86 -15.06 -17.17
N GLN A 723 -1.05 -14.89 -18.48
CA GLN A 723 -0.34 -13.89 -19.28
C GLN A 723 -1.26 -12.72 -19.63
N LYS A 724 -0.69 -11.52 -19.64
CA LYS A 724 -1.33 -10.36 -20.24
C LYS A 724 -1.09 -10.32 -21.74
N VAL A 725 -2.17 -10.48 -22.49
CA VAL A 725 -2.16 -10.30 -23.95
C VAL A 725 -2.78 -8.94 -24.32
N PRO A 726 -2.30 -8.28 -25.40
CA PRO A 726 -2.90 -7.05 -25.88
C PRO A 726 -4.38 -7.23 -26.21
N LYS A 727 -5.22 -6.27 -25.83
CA LYS A 727 -6.59 -6.14 -26.33
C LYS A 727 -6.56 -5.60 -27.76
N ASP A 728 -7.55 -5.97 -28.57
CA ASP A 728 -7.72 -5.43 -29.91
C ASP A 728 -8.04 -3.92 -29.89
N GLU A 729 -8.68 -3.46 -28.81
CA GLU A 729 -9.03 -2.06 -28.56
C GLU A 729 -8.04 -1.34 -27.64
N PHE A 730 -7.55 -0.18 -28.09
CA PHE A 730 -6.65 0.69 -27.32
C PHE A 730 -7.40 1.88 -26.71
N ASN A 731 -6.94 2.35 -25.56
CA ASN A 731 -7.47 3.52 -24.88
C ASN A 731 -6.57 4.74 -25.12
N ALA A 732 -7.18 5.92 -25.15
CA ALA A 732 -6.43 7.18 -25.05
C ALA A 732 -5.69 7.26 -23.70
N LEU A 733 -4.54 7.93 -23.71
CA LEU A 733 -3.67 8.14 -22.56
C LEU A 733 -4.42 8.94 -21.50
N ASP A 734 -4.68 8.32 -20.36
CA ASP A 734 -5.24 8.97 -19.18
C ASP A 734 -4.16 9.76 -18.41
N ASN A 735 -4.61 10.60 -17.48
CA ASN A 735 -3.72 11.42 -16.66
C ASN A 735 -3.01 10.65 -15.52
N GLU A 736 -3.16 9.32 -15.47
CA GLU A 736 -2.67 8.43 -14.41
C GLU A 736 -1.59 7.45 -14.91
N LYS A 737 -1.43 7.26 -16.22
CA LYS A 737 -0.41 6.37 -16.81
C LYS A 737 1.01 6.93 -16.79
N ILE A 738 1.19 8.21 -17.10
CA ILE A 738 2.49 8.92 -17.03
C ILE A 738 2.34 10.05 -16.03
N VAL A 739 2.97 9.92 -14.86
CA VAL A 739 2.78 10.79 -13.69
C VAL A 739 4.10 11.19 -13.01
N HIS A 740 5.23 10.59 -13.35
CA HIS A 740 6.53 10.89 -12.72
C HIS A 740 6.91 12.37 -12.74
N PHE A 741 6.57 13.10 -13.82
CA PHE A 741 6.81 14.53 -13.93
C PHE A 741 6.10 15.37 -12.85
N LYS A 742 5.10 14.81 -12.16
CA LYS A 742 4.42 15.45 -11.03
C LYS A 742 5.10 15.22 -9.68
N ARG A 743 6.15 14.40 -9.65
CA ARG A 743 6.81 13.86 -8.44
C ARG A 743 8.34 13.79 -8.64
N ILE A 744 8.92 14.76 -9.32
CA ILE A 744 10.38 14.84 -9.47
C ILE A 744 10.96 15.12 -8.09
N LYS A 745 11.95 14.33 -7.64
CA LYS A 745 12.60 14.58 -6.35
C LYS A 745 13.86 15.41 -6.55
N VAL A 746 14.06 16.44 -5.72
CA VAL A 746 15.22 17.33 -5.71
C VAL A 746 15.80 17.44 -4.30
N LYS A 747 17.12 17.57 -4.12
CA LYS A 747 17.65 17.90 -2.79
C LYS A 747 17.26 19.31 -2.34
N ALA A 748 17.00 19.49 -1.06
CA ALA A 748 16.41 20.70 -0.47
C ALA A 748 17.30 21.94 -0.64
N ASP A 749 18.61 21.78 -0.64
CA ASP A 749 19.57 22.85 -0.89
C ASP A 749 19.58 23.33 -2.36
N LYS A 750 19.01 22.55 -3.28
CA LYS A 750 18.94 22.84 -4.72
C LYS A 750 17.54 23.15 -5.24
N GLU A 751 16.52 23.01 -4.38
CA GLU A 751 15.10 23.20 -4.74
C GLU A 751 14.83 24.61 -5.30
N GLU A 752 15.25 25.65 -4.59
CA GLU A 752 14.96 27.03 -4.95
C GLU A 752 15.58 27.42 -6.31
N ALA A 753 16.84 27.03 -6.53
CA ALA A 753 17.55 27.28 -7.79
C ALA A 753 16.87 26.57 -8.98
N LEU A 754 16.43 25.32 -8.76
CA LEU A 754 15.73 24.56 -9.79
C LEU A 754 14.34 25.14 -10.10
N ILE A 755 13.55 25.49 -9.08
CA ILE A 755 12.21 26.09 -9.28
C ILE A 755 12.33 27.40 -10.05
N LYS A 756 13.30 28.25 -9.70
CA LYS A 756 13.57 29.50 -10.43
C LYS A 756 13.85 29.23 -11.91
N THR A 757 14.72 28.27 -12.20
CA THR A 757 15.08 27.94 -13.58
C THR A 757 13.92 27.29 -14.34
N ILE A 758 13.10 26.47 -13.68
CA ILE A 758 11.86 25.94 -14.27
C ILE A 758 10.92 27.11 -14.66
N GLN A 759 10.81 28.13 -13.82
CA GLN A 759 9.98 29.31 -14.11
C GLN A 759 10.54 30.10 -15.31
N GLU A 760 11.85 30.30 -15.37
CA GLU A 760 12.52 30.92 -16.54
C GLU A 760 12.27 30.11 -17.83
N VAL A 761 12.32 28.78 -17.75
CA VAL A 761 12.01 27.90 -18.88
C VAL A 761 10.54 28.05 -19.29
N LYS A 762 9.61 28.17 -18.34
CA LYS A 762 8.18 28.38 -18.66
C LYS A 762 7.93 29.69 -19.39
N GLU A 763 8.55 30.77 -18.95
CA GLU A 763 8.40 32.11 -19.53
C GLU A 763 9.06 32.23 -20.92
N HIS A 764 10.05 31.39 -21.22
CA HIS A 764 10.71 31.36 -22.53
C HIS A 764 9.78 30.92 -23.66
N ALA A 765 9.31 31.82 -24.51
CA ALA A 765 8.50 31.49 -25.68
C ALA A 765 9.40 31.16 -26.90
N PRO A 766 9.54 29.88 -27.29
CA PRO A 766 10.44 29.51 -28.39
C PRO A 766 9.77 29.77 -29.75
N LEU A 767 10.48 30.51 -30.61
CA LEU A 767 10.14 30.70 -32.02
C LEU A 767 10.99 29.74 -32.87
N ASP A 768 10.41 29.17 -33.92
CA ASP A 768 11.18 28.38 -34.88
C ASP A 768 12.15 29.29 -35.66
N LYS A 769 13.22 28.71 -36.24
CA LYS A 769 14.29 29.48 -36.90
C LYS A 769 13.80 30.36 -38.05
N GLU A 770 12.71 29.98 -38.73
CA GLU A 770 12.20 30.67 -39.91
C GLU A 770 11.34 31.87 -39.49
N THR A 771 10.42 31.67 -38.54
CA THR A 771 9.64 32.72 -37.88
C THR A 771 10.54 33.71 -37.14
N LEU A 772 11.62 33.24 -36.50
CA LEU A 772 12.60 34.10 -35.85
C LEU A 772 13.31 35.00 -36.87
N ARG A 773 13.74 34.44 -38.02
CA ARG A 773 14.36 35.22 -39.10
C ARG A 773 13.41 36.24 -39.70
N ILE A 774 12.15 35.86 -39.91
CA ILE A 774 11.11 36.75 -40.44
C ILE A 774 10.88 37.92 -39.47
N LYS A 775 10.73 37.64 -38.17
CA LYS A 775 10.51 38.66 -37.14
C LYS A 775 11.71 39.58 -36.90
N ILE A 776 12.93 39.06 -37.01
CA ILE A 776 14.16 39.88 -37.00
C ILE A 776 14.20 40.77 -38.25
N ALA A 777 13.89 40.23 -39.43
CA ALA A 777 13.87 41.00 -40.68
C ALA A 777 12.77 42.08 -40.71
N GLN A 778 11.67 41.86 -39.99
CA GLN A 778 10.57 42.81 -39.80
C GLN A 778 10.81 43.83 -38.67
N GLY A 779 11.91 43.70 -37.91
CA GLY A 779 12.23 44.59 -36.79
C GLY A 779 11.38 44.36 -35.52
N GLU A 780 10.62 43.27 -35.44
CA GLU A 780 9.83 42.91 -34.25
C GLU A 780 10.69 42.33 -33.12
N ILE A 781 11.89 41.82 -33.44
CA ILE A 781 12.85 41.24 -32.50
C ILE A 781 14.23 41.83 -32.78
N ASP A 782 14.90 42.35 -31.76
CA ASP A 782 16.27 42.84 -31.87
C ASP A 782 17.22 41.69 -32.23
N PRO A 783 18.10 41.83 -33.26
CA PRO A 783 19.13 40.84 -33.58
C PRO A 783 20.00 40.40 -32.40
N TYR A 784 20.23 41.27 -31.41
CA TYR A 784 20.97 40.96 -30.17
C TYR A 784 20.14 40.14 -29.16
N ASP A 785 18.81 40.15 -29.27
CA ASP A 785 17.88 39.35 -28.46
C ASP A 785 17.47 38.04 -29.16
N ALA A 786 17.97 37.78 -30.38
CA ALA A 786 17.68 36.57 -31.15
C ALA A 786 17.99 35.26 -30.40
N GLU A 787 18.98 35.27 -29.49
CA GLU A 787 19.30 34.11 -28.64
C GLU A 787 18.21 33.80 -27.61
N LYS A 788 17.45 34.81 -27.16
CA LYS A 788 16.35 34.66 -26.17
C LYS A 788 15.11 33.98 -26.74
N HIS A 789 15.08 33.68 -28.03
CA HIS A 789 13.91 33.10 -28.69
C HIS A 789 14.22 31.81 -29.47
N LYS A 790 15.46 31.31 -29.40
CA LYS A 790 15.86 30.03 -30.01
C LYS A 790 15.04 28.86 -29.43
N GLN A 791 14.58 27.99 -30.33
CA GLN A 791 13.82 26.78 -30.00
C GLN A 791 14.60 25.76 -29.13
N ASN A 792 15.93 25.75 -29.24
CA ASN A 792 16.82 24.80 -28.55
C ASN A 792 17.67 25.47 -27.45
N LYS A 793 17.14 26.50 -26.75
CA LYS A 793 17.86 27.08 -25.62
C LYS A 793 17.86 26.08 -24.46
N THR A 794 19.04 25.62 -24.06
CA THR A 794 19.24 24.83 -22.86
C THR A 794 19.34 25.75 -21.65
N PHE A 795 18.64 25.43 -20.58
CA PHE A 795 18.77 26.10 -19.28
C PHE A 795 19.54 25.17 -18.35
N GLU A 796 20.48 25.69 -17.56
CA GLU A 796 21.36 24.86 -16.75
C GLU A 796 21.27 25.25 -15.27
N VAL A 797 21.23 24.24 -14.40
CA VAL A 797 21.35 24.37 -12.94
C VAL A 797 22.35 23.33 -12.47
N ASP A 798 23.52 23.77 -12.03
CA ASP A 798 24.65 22.89 -11.69
C ASP A 798 24.96 21.92 -12.86
N ASP A 799 24.76 20.62 -12.67
CA ASP A 799 24.96 19.52 -13.63
C ASP A 799 23.67 19.06 -14.33
N ALA A 800 22.55 19.77 -14.13
CA ALA A 800 21.27 19.51 -14.75
C ALA A 800 20.95 20.48 -15.89
N GLU A 801 20.57 19.94 -17.04
CA GLU A 801 20.11 20.67 -18.22
C GLU A 801 18.58 20.51 -18.36
N LEU A 802 17.87 21.63 -18.43
CA LEU A 802 16.41 21.72 -18.59
C LEU A 802 16.09 22.09 -20.04
N LEU A 803 15.30 21.24 -20.68
CA LEU A 803 14.96 21.31 -22.09
C LEU A 803 13.47 21.63 -22.28
N LYS A 804 13.16 22.67 -23.06
CA LYS A 804 11.79 22.99 -23.45
C LYS A 804 11.49 22.44 -24.84
N LEU A 805 10.75 21.34 -24.89
CA LEU A 805 10.35 20.69 -26.15
C LEU A 805 8.82 20.73 -26.27
N LYS A 806 8.30 21.33 -27.35
CA LYS A 806 6.85 21.48 -27.56
C LYS A 806 6.17 20.13 -27.80
N GLU A 807 6.92 19.19 -28.33
CA GLU A 807 6.49 17.85 -28.71
C GLU A 807 6.65 16.85 -27.55
N HIS A 808 7.23 17.27 -26.43
CA HIS A 808 7.36 16.41 -25.25
C HIS A 808 6.12 16.51 -24.34
N TYR A 809 5.70 15.40 -23.74
CA TYR A 809 4.46 15.28 -22.97
C TYR A 809 4.36 16.22 -21.75
N TYR A 810 5.49 16.62 -21.18
CA TYR A 810 5.57 17.59 -20.10
C TYR A 810 6.75 18.53 -20.29
N THR A 811 6.75 19.68 -19.61
CA THR A 811 7.81 20.68 -19.72
C THR A 811 8.27 21.19 -18.35
N PRO A 812 9.59 21.37 -18.15
CA PRO A 812 10.70 20.96 -19.01
C PRO A 812 11.05 19.46 -18.92
N LEU A 813 11.74 18.93 -19.92
CA LEU A 813 12.45 17.65 -19.80
C LEU A 813 13.82 17.91 -19.15
N ILE A 814 14.09 17.25 -18.02
CA ILE A 814 15.33 17.45 -17.26
C ILE A 814 16.29 16.28 -17.55
N LYS A 815 17.53 16.60 -17.93
CA LYS A 815 18.63 15.64 -18.04
C LYS A 815 19.77 16.03 -17.11
N ALA A 816 20.35 15.07 -16.39
CA ALA A 816 21.37 15.35 -15.38
C ALA A 816 22.35 14.16 -15.29
N LYS A 817 23.52 14.29 -15.90
CA LYS A 817 24.51 13.20 -15.99
C LYS A 817 25.21 13.03 -14.64
N ASN A 818 25.17 11.82 -14.07
CA ASN A 818 25.79 11.51 -12.77
C ASN A 818 25.31 12.41 -11.60
N CYS A 819 24.10 12.93 -11.71
CA CYS A 819 23.50 13.80 -10.71
C CYS A 819 22.98 13.01 -9.52
N ASP A 820 23.45 13.35 -8.32
CA ASP A 820 23.06 12.72 -7.06
C ASP A 820 21.94 13.49 -6.33
N TRP A 821 21.50 14.65 -6.86
CA TRP A 821 20.55 15.55 -6.20
C TRP A 821 19.19 15.67 -6.90
N LEU A 822 18.98 14.98 -8.03
CA LEU A 822 17.68 14.82 -8.70
C LEU A 822 17.24 13.35 -8.70
N LYS A 823 15.96 13.01 -8.78
CA LYS A 823 15.47 11.66 -9.13
C LYS A 823 14.26 11.78 -10.07
N HIS A 824 13.95 10.69 -10.79
CA HIS A 824 12.86 10.64 -11.79
C HIS A 824 13.09 11.59 -12.99
N VAL A 825 14.36 11.75 -13.38
CA VAL A 825 14.83 12.56 -14.52
C VAL A 825 15.71 11.70 -15.44
N VAL A 826 16.10 12.21 -16.61
CA VAL A 826 17.01 11.49 -17.51
C VAL A 826 18.43 11.54 -16.97
N LYS A 827 18.98 10.41 -16.53
CA LYS A 827 20.34 10.35 -15.95
C LYS A 827 21.29 9.38 -16.65
N VAL A 828 20.73 8.33 -17.25
CA VAL A 828 21.51 7.25 -17.85
C VAL A 828 22.20 7.77 -19.11
N GLU A 829 23.47 7.44 -19.28
CA GLU A 829 24.27 7.94 -20.40
C GLU A 829 23.69 7.55 -21.78
N SER A 830 23.16 6.33 -21.91
CA SER A 830 22.49 5.89 -23.16
C SER A 830 21.24 6.71 -23.47
N GLU A 831 20.45 7.08 -22.45
CA GLU A 831 19.27 7.95 -22.63
C GLU A 831 19.68 9.37 -23.02
N ILE A 832 20.75 9.91 -22.42
CA ILE A 832 21.29 11.23 -22.75
C ILE A 832 21.81 11.25 -24.19
N ASP A 833 22.54 10.22 -24.61
CA ASP A 833 23.04 10.08 -25.98
C ASP A 833 21.90 9.95 -26.99
N PHE A 834 20.83 9.24 -26.65
CA PHE A 834 19.62 9.16 -27.46
C PHE A 834 18.95 10.53 -27.62
N LEU A 835 18.78 11.28 -26.52
CA LEU A 835 18.18 12.62 -26.57
C LEU A 835 19.03 13.60 -27.38
N LYS A 836 20.37 13.51 -27.31
CA LYS A 836 21.25 14.34 -28.14
C LYS A 836 21.01 14.12 -29.63
N GLU A 837 20.91 12.85 -30.05
CA GLU A 837 20.64 12.50 -31.46
C GLU A 837 19.21 12.89 -31.89
N LEU A 838 18.22 12.76 -30.99
CA LEU A 838 16.85 13.23 -31.24
C LEU A 838 16.78 14.75 -31.44
N GLN A 839 17.64 15.50 -30.76
CA GLN A 839 17.73 16.96 -30.85
C GLN A 839 18.51 17.46 -32.07
N GLU A 840 19.11 16.56 -32.86
CA GLU A 840 19.76 16.94 -34.12
C GLU A 840 18.74 17.55 -35.10
N THR A 841 19.15 18.62 -35.77
CA THR A 841 18.25 19.38 -36.67
C THR A 841 17.68 18.51 -37.78
N GLU A 842 18.46 17.55 -38.28
CA GLU A 842 18.03 16.64 -39.34
C GLU A 842 16.94 15.68 -38.86
N THR A 843 17.10 15.07 -37.67
CA THR A 843 16.09 14.18 -37.07
C THR A 843 14.77 14.89 -36.81
N ILE A 844 14.80 16.11 -36.27
CA ILE A 844 13.60 16.91 -36.02
C ILE A 844 12.90 17.25 -37.34
N LYS A 845 13.66 17.65 -38.36
CA LYS A 845 13.14 17.97 -39.68
C LYS A 845 12.43 16.76 -40.31
N THR A 846 13.07 15.59 -40.25
CA THR A 846 12.48 14.32 -40.70
C THR A 846 11.15 14.01 -40.01
N LEU A 847 11.06 14.18 -38.69
CA LEU A 847 9.83 13.94 -37.95
C LEU A 847 8.70 14.91 -38.36
N GLN A 848 9.05 16.17 -38.62
CA GLN A 848 8.10 17.20 -39.07
C GLN A 848 7.64 17.00 -40.52
N GLU A 849 8.50 16.49 -41.40
CA GLU A 849 8.18 16.28 -42.82
C GLU A 849 7.44 14.95 -43.06
N ASN A 850 7.69 13.91 -42.25
CA ASN A 850 7.13 12.57 -42.49
C ASN A 850 5.80 12.30 -41.79
N TYR A 851 5.48 13.03 -40.72
CA TYR A 851 4.32 12.79 -39.87
C TYR A 851 3.50 14.07 -39.67
N ASP A 852 2.18 13.97 -39.75
CA ASP A 852 1.25 15.08 -39.54
C ASP A 852 1.30 15.59 -38.10
N PHE A 853 1.61 14.68 -37.17
CA PHE A 853 1.79 14.98 -35.77
C PHE A 853 2.80 14.01 -35.15
N TRP A 854 3.65 14.51 -34.26
CA TRP A 854 4.43 13.67 -33.39
C TRP A 854 4.54 14.25 -31.98
N ALA A 855 4.64 13.36 -31.00
CA ALA A 855 4.97 13.70 -29.62
C ALA A 855 5.73 12.54 -28.96
N PHE A 856 6.41 12.82 -27.86
CA PHE A 856 7.10 11.78 -27.09
C PHE A 856 7.12 12.06 -25.59
N SER A 857 7.43 11.04 -24.79
CA SER A 857 7.59 11.16 -23.34
C SER A 857 8.67 10.21 -22.85
N LYS A 858 9.41 10.62 -21.80
CA LYS A 858 10.07 9.66 -20.90
C LYS A 858 9.01 8.81 -20.18
N ILE A 859 9.37 7.56 -19.86
CA ILE A 859 8.67 6.70 -18.91
C ILE A 859 9.60 6.46 -17.73
N ASP A 860 9.06 6.53 -16.52
CA ASP A 860 9.75 6.18 -15.28
C ASP A 860 9.24 4.83 -14.76
N GLU A 861 10.15 3.88 -14.55
CA GLU A 861 9.80 2.52 -14.14
C GLU A 861 9.21 2.40 -12.73
N HIS A 862 9.40 3.40 -11.86
CA HIS A 862 8.96 3.38 -10.47
C HIS A 862 7.61 4.07 -10.27
N LEU A 863 7.35 5.14 -11.02
CA LEU A 863 6.19 6.01 -10.81
C LEU A 863 5.11 5.86 -11.89
N ASP A 864 5.47 5.52 -13.12
CA ASP A 864 4.51 5.42 -14.21
C ASP A 864 3.84 4.04 -14.26
N ASN A 865 2.61 4.01 -14.78
CA ASN A 865 1.85 2.77 -14.97
C ASN A 865 1.69 2.47 -16.47
N LEU A 866 2.80 2.53 -17.21
CA LEU A 866 2.88 2.24 -18.63
C LEU A 866 4.04 1.27 -18.91
N PHE A 867 3.71 0.03 -19.26
CA PHE A 867 4.69 -1.03 -19.46
C PHE A 867 4.24 -2.02 -20.55
N ILE A 868 5.20 -2.80 -21.04
CA ILE A 868 5.00 -3.96 -21.90
C ILE A 868 5.14 -5.22 -21.02
N PRO A 869 4.11 -6.09 -20.92
CA PRO A 869 4.23 -7.34 -20.20
C PRO A 869 5.18 -8.27 -20.96
N TYR A 870 6.09 -8.92 -20.26
CA TYR A 870 6.92 -9.98 -20.81
C TYR A 870 7.02 -11.13 -19.82
N THR A 871 7.37 -12.32 -20.31
CA THR A 871 7.50 -13.50 -19.45
C THR A 871 8.97 -13.82 -19.24
N ASN A 872 9.37 -14.07 -17.99
CA ASN A 872 10.70 -14.59 -17.67
C ASN A 872 10.57 -15.59 -16.52
N ASN A 873 11.09 -16.81 -16.71
CA ASN A 873 10.90 -17.92 -15.78
C ASN A 873 9.42 -18.24 -15.53
N VAL A 874 8.59 -18.21 -16.59
CA VAL A 874 7.14 -18.47 -16.52
C VAL A 874 6.35 -17.42 -15.69
N THR A 875 7.03 -16.38 -15.20
CA THR A 875 6.44 -15.29 -14.42
C THR A 875 6.24 -14.05 -15.30
N GLU A 876 5.05 -13.45 -15.25
CA GLU A 876 4.78 -12.15 -15.88
C GLU A 876 5.64 -11.06 -15.22
N ARG A 877 6.26 -10.24 -16.05
CA ARG A 877 7.03 -9.06 -15.68
C ARG A 877 6.59 -7.85 -16.46
N ARG A 878 7.02 -6.69 -15.99
CA ARG A 878 6.76 -5.40 -16.59
C ARG A 878 8.07 -4.88 -17.14
N PHE A 879 8.13 -4.71 -18.45
CA PHE A 879 9.19 -3.98 -19.09
C PHE A 879 8.72 -2.54 -19.29
N PHE A 880 9.45 -1.59 -18.70
CA PHE A 880 9.26 -0.16 -18.89
C PHE A 880 10.32 0.33 -19.89
N PRO A 881 9.95 0.57 -21.16
CA PRO A 881 10.86 1.22 -22.11
C PRO A 881 11.12 2.66 -21.67
N ASP A 882 12.31 3.21 -21.90
CA ASP A 882 12.64 4.56 -21.40
C ASP A 882 11.83 5.67 -22.07
N PHE A 883 11.45 5.49 -23.33
CA PHE A 883 10.70 6.49 -24.11
C PHE A 883 9.53 5.87 -24.87
N ILE A 884 8.48 6.67 -25.04
CA ILE A 884 7.35 6.42 -25.93
C ILE A 884 7.19 7.57 -26.90
N PHE A 885 6.95 7.24 -28.17
CA PHE A 885 6.65 8.15 -29.25
C PHE A 885 5.26 7.87 -29.80
N TRP A 886 4.53 8.93 -30.11
CA TRP A 886 3.29 8.89 -30.88
C TRP A 886 3.55 9.58 -32.20
N LEU A 887 3.52 8.83 -33.30
CA LEU A 887 3.76 9.34 -34.65
C LEU A 887 2.49 9.12 -35.45
N GLN A 888 1.87 10.19 -35.95
CA GLN A 888 0.61 10.11 -36.68
C GLN A 888 0.79 10.50 -38.14
N LYS A 889 0.23 9.69 -39.04
CA LYS A 889 0.16 9.93 -40.47
C LYS A 889 -1.20 9.49 -41.00
N GLY A 890 -2.00 10.45 -41.46
CA GLY A 890 -3.41 10.24 -41.80
C GLY A 890 -4.19 9.58 -40.66
N ASP A 891 -4.92 8.52 -40.99
CA ASP A 891 -5.74 7.74 -40.05
C ASP A 891 -4.95 6.63 -39.32
N THR A 892 -3.62 6.70 -39.31
CA THR A 892 -2.76 5.74 -38.62
C THR A 892 -1.87 6.43 -37.58
N GLN A 893 -1.89 5.93 -36.35
CA GLN A 893 -0.94 6.32 -35.30
C GLN A 893 0.00 5.15 -34.96
N ILE A 894 1.30 5.41 -35.02
CA ILE A 894 2.36 4.49 -34.60
C ILE A 894 2.75 4.86 -33.17
N VAL A 895 2.54 3.93 -32.25
CA VAL A 895 3.02 3.99 -30.87
C VAL A 895 4.37 3.28 -30.81
N CYS A 896 5.46 4.05 -30.79
CA CYS A 896 6.81 3.53 -30.83
C CYS A 896 7.49 3.64 -29.46
N PHE A 897 7.81 2.50 -28.86
CA PHE A 897 8.62 2.39 -27.66
C PHE A 897 10.10 2.35 -28.02
N ILE A 898 10.92 3.19 -27.38
CA ILE A 898 12.37 3.23 -27.57
C ILE A 898 13.06 3.06 -26.22
N ASP A 899 14.01 2.13 -26.14
CA ASP A 899 14.74 1.77 -24.91
C ASP A 899 16.27 1.86 -25.19
N PRO A 900 16.90 3.01 -24.92
CA PRO A 900 18.34 3.22 -25.07
C PRO A 900 19.18 2.37 -24.11
N LYS A 901 19.97 1.45 -24.65
CA LYS A 901 20.69 0.46 -23.84
C LYS A 901 22.17 0.83 -23.62
N GLY A 902 22.67 0.66 -22.37
CA GLY A 902 24.08 0.83 -21.95
C GLY A 902 25.09 -0.21 -22.49
N ILE A 903 26.21 -0.52 -21.83
CA ILE A 903 27.24 -1.44 -22.39
C ILE A 903 26.98 -2.92 -22.02
N THR A 904 26.11 -3.19 -21.04
CA THR A 904 25.81 -4.51 -20.47
C THR A 904 24.38 -4.96 -20.79
N TYR A 905 24.18 -6.03 -21.57
CA TYR A 905 22.85 -6.48 -22.01
C TYR A 905 22.51 -7.89 -21.55
N ALA A 906 21.90 -8.04 -20.37
CA ALA A 906 21.58 -9.35 -19.81
C ALA A 906 20.17 -9.90 -20.15
N ASP A 907 19.22 -9.09 -20.64
CA ASP A 907 17.80 -9.51 -20.76
C ASP A 907 17.02 -8.95 -21.97
N TYR A 908 17.69 -8.42 -22.99
CA TYR A 908 17.00 -7.80 -24.14
C TYR A 908 16.15 -8.79 -24.96
N GLU A 909 16.54 -10.07 -24.99
CA GLU A 909 15.87 -11.13 -25.75
C GLU A 909 14.42 -11.34 -25.28
N HIS A 910 14.18 -11.44 -23.97
CA HIS A 910 12.81 -11.60 -23.43
C HIS A 910 11.94 -10.39 -23.74
N LYS A 911 12.53 -9.19 -23.72
CA LYS A 911 11.84 -7.93 -24.01
C LYS A 911 11.48 -7.84 -25.50
N ALA A 912 12.39 -8.25 -26.39
CA ALA A 912 12.15 -8.32 -27.82
C ALA A 912 11.09 -9.37 -28.19
N ASP A 913 11.12 -10.53 -27.52
CA ASP A 913 10.14 -11.59 -27.75
C ASP A 913 8.74 -11.21 -27.30
N ALA A 914 8.60 -10.47 -26.21
CA ALA A 914 7.31 -9.93 -25.80
C ALA A 914 6.68 -8.99 -26.84
N TYR A 915 7.50 -8.26 -27.60
CA TYR A 915 7.00 -7.44 -28.69
C TYR A 915 6.37 -8.26 -29.85
N LYS A 916 6.72 -9.54 -30.01
CA LYS A 916 6.06 -10.42 -30.99
C LYS A 916 4.53 -10.48 -30.79
N LEU A 917 4.03 -10.19 -29.58
CA LEU A 917 2.60 -10.09 -29.31
C LEU A 917 1.89 -8.98 -30.09
N PHE A 918 2.63 -7.93 -30.48
CA PHE A 918 2.14 -6.78 -31.24
C PHE A 918 2.55 -6.79 -32.70
N LYS A 919 3.62 -7.51 -33.03
CA LYS A 919 4.18 -7.55 -34.38
C LYS A 919 3.12 -8.01 -35.39
N ASP A 920 3.06 -7.32 -36.51
CA ASP A 920 2.15 -7.58 -37.65
C ASP A 920 0.64 -7.47 -37.33
N LYS A 921 0.27 -6.87 -36.18
CA LYS A 921 -1.12 -6.60 -35.80
C LYS A 921 -1.48 -5.12 -35.99
N ILE A 922 -2.75 -4.89 -36.33
CA ILE A 922 -3.36 -3.56 -36.38
C ILE A 922 -4.41 -3.52 -35.27
N PHE A 923 -4.34 -2.48 -34.45
CA PHE A 923 -5.27 -2.22 -33.35
C PHE A 923 -6.16 -1.02 -33.68
N ASN A 924 -7.25 -0.84 -32.93
CA ASN A 924 -8.16 0.29 -33.14
C ASN A 924 -8.47 1.01 -31.82
N PRO A 925 -8.73 2.32 -31.83
CA PRO A 925 -9.35 3.01 -30.71
C PRO A 925 -10.72 2.44 -30.39
N LYS A 926 -11.06 2.40 -29.10
CA LYS A 926 -12.40 2.00 -28.64
C LYS A 926 -13.56 2.75 -29.31
N ASN A 927 -13.34 4.02 -29.69
CA ASN A 927 -14.39 4.91 -30.20
C ASN A 927 -14.33 5.12 -31.72
N ASP A 928 -13.31 4.59 -32.42
CA ASP A 928 -13.19 4.76 -33.87
C ASP A 928 -12.54 3.53 -34.53
N PRO A 929 -13.34 2.58 -35.05
CA PRO A 929 -12.84 1.38 -35.70
C PRO A 929 -12.08 1.63 -37.02
N ARG A 930 -12.18 2.83 -37.61
CA ARG A 930 -11.50 3.15 -38.88
C ARG A 930 -10.08 3.63 -38.66
N PHE A 931 -9.80 4.18 -37.49
CA PHE A 931 -8.48 4.65 -37.12
C PHE A 931 -7.58 3.47 -36.73
N LYS A 932 -6.37 3.41 -37.30
CA LYS A 932 -5.44 2.29 -37.14
C LYS A 932 -4.33 2.65 -36.15
N ILE A 933 -4.02 1.72 -35.26
CA ILE A 933 -2.92 1.84 -34.32
C ILE A 933 -1.92 0.71 -34.56
N LYS A 934 -0.66 1.07 -34.72
CA LYS A 934 0.47 0.13 -34.80
C LYS A 934 1.37 0.34 -33.60
N VAL A 935 1.91 -0.74 -33.06
CA VAL A 935 2.88 -0.67 -31.96
C VAL A 935 4.23 -1.11 -32.48
N VAL A 936 5.28 -0.38 -32.14
CA VAL A 936 6.66 -0.69 -32.51
C VAL A 936 7.54 -0.64 -31.25
N LEU A 937 8.46 -1.60 -31.10
CA LEU A 937 9.50 -1.57 -30.07
C LEU A 937 10.88 -1.55 -30.74
N LYS A 938 11.74 -0.63 -30.30
CA LYS A 938 13.14 -0.56 -30.70
C LYS A 938 14.05 -0.34 -29.50
N PHE A 939 15.19 -1.01 -29.52
CA PHE A 939 16.31 -0.71 -28.65
C PHE A 939 17.27 0.21 -29.40
N TYR A 940 17.99 1.07 -28.67
CA TYR A 940 18.95 1.99 -29.26
C TYR A 940 20.33 1.79 -28.63
N GLY A 941 21.38 1.68 -29.46
CA GLY A 941 22.75 1.50 -28.98
C GLY A 941 23.67 0.74 -29.94
N ASN A 942 24.68 0.04 -29.40
CA ASN A 942 25.61 -0.73 -30.20
C ASN A 942 25.00 -2.06 -30.68
N LYS A 943 24.94 -2.26 -32.00
CA LYS A 943 24.36 -3.43 -32.67
C LYS A 943 25.33 -4.61 -32.81
N ASP A 944 26.63 -4.40 -32.62
CA ASP A 944 27.68 -5.37 -32.95
C ASP A 944 27.71 -6.59 -31.99
N ARG A 945 27.09 -6.47 -30.81
CA ARG A 945 27.02 -7.53 -29.79
C ARG A 945 25.65 -8.23 -29.73
N VAL A 946 24.75 -7.94 -30.66
CA VAL A 946 23.38 -8.48 -30.71
C VAL A 946 23.34 -9.71 -31.61
N ALA A 947 22.69 -10.79 -31.13
CA ALA A 947 22.50 -12.01 -31.92
C ALA A 947 21.69 -11.71 -33.20
N ASP A 948 22.00 -12.42 -34.30
CA ASP A 948 21.46 -12.10 -35.64
C ASP A 948 19.94 -11.98 -35.67
N GLY A 949 19.22 -12.84 -34.93
CA GLY A 949 17.75 -12.85 -34.87
C GLY A 949 17.08 -11.66 -34.18
N TYR A 950 17.84 -10.81 -33.47
CA TYR A 950 17.32 -9.64 -32.76
C TYR A 950 17.81 -8.30 -33.33
N ARG A 951 18.63 -8.34 -34.38
CA ARG A 951 19.23 -7.14 -35.01
C ARG A 951 18.19 -6.17 -35.58
N ASP A 952 17.02 -6.66 -35.97
CA ASP A 952 15.93 -5.84 -36.50
C ASP A 952 15.22 -5.00 -35.44
N TYR A 953 15.37 -5.35 -34.16
CA TYR A 953 14.86 -4.54 -33.05
C TYR A 953 15.82 -3.41 -32.65
N TRP A 954 16.98 -3.27 -33.30
CA TRP A 954 18.02 -2.33 -32.90
C TRP A 954 18.18 -1.14 -33.86
N ILE A 955 18.13 0.06 -33.30
CA ILE A 955 18.56 1.31 -33.95
C ILE A 955 20.03 1.51 -33.58
N LYS A 956 20.90 1.61 -34.60
CA LYS A 956 22.31 1.90 -34.39
C LYS A 956 22.45 3.37 -33.98
N LYS A 957 23.34 3.66 -33.01
CA LYS A 957 23.72 5.04 -32.67
C LYS A 957 24.18 5.80 -33.93
N GLY A 958 23.69 7.01 -34.13
CA GLY A 958 23.89 7.85 -35.34
C GLY A 958 22.99 7.49 -36.53
N LYS A 959 21.93 6.68 -36.32
CA LYS A 959 20.99 6.21 -37.35
C LYS A 959 19.51 6.39 -36.97
N LEU A 960 19.22 7.24 -35.99
CA LEU A 960 17.87 7.57 -35.55
C LEU A 960 17.08 8.31 -36.64
N ASN A 961 17.72 9.20 -37.37
CA ASN A 961 17.14 9.86 -38.54
C ASN A 961 16.69 8.84 -39.61
N ASP A 962 17.60 7.93 -39.99
CA ASP A 962 17.32 6.85 -40.96
C ASP A 962 16.15 5.97 -40.48
N PHE A 963 16.04 5.72 -39.18
CA PHE A 963 14.93 4.98 -38.60
C PHE A 963 13.58 5.70 -38.81
N PHE A 964 13.47 6.98 -38.46
CA PHE A 964 12.22 7.73 -38.66
C PHE A 964 11.90 8.00 -40.13
N LEU A 965 12.90 7.98 -41.03
CA LEU A 965 12.68 8.03 -42.49
C LEU A 965 12.09 6.73 -43.04
N THR A 966 12.55 5.60 -42.51
CA THR A 966 12.21 4.25 -43.01
C THR A 966 11.01 3.63 -42.32
N LEU A 967 10.60 4.18 -41.16
CA LEU A 967 9.41 3.78 -40.42
C LEU A 967 8.15 4.23 -41.18
N LYS A 968 7.84 3.51 -42.26
CA LYS A 968 6.65 3.67 -43.10
C LYS A 968 5.71 2.49 -42.92
N ASP A 969 4.42 2.81 -42.90
CA ASP A 969 3.24 1.95 -42.77
C ASP A 969 3.50 0.46 -42.50
#